data_AF-A0AAN1VGC1-F1
#
_entry.id   AF-A0AAN1VGC1-F1
#
_cell.length_a   1.000
_cell.length_b   1.000
_cell.length_c   1.000
_cell.angle_alpha   90.00
_cell.angle_beta   90.00
_cell.angle_gamma   90.00
#
_symmetry.space_group_name_H-M   'P 1'
#
loop_
_entity.id
_entity.type
_entity.pdbx_description
1 polymer ?
#
loop_
_entity_poly.entity_id
_entity_poly.type
_entity_poly.pdbx_seq_one_letter_code
_entity_poly.pdbx_strand_id
1 'polypeptide(L)'
;MIPESFIQDLLARVDVVDVVGRYVQLRKGGANLLGLCPFHNEKSPSFTVSPTKQFYHCFGCGAHGSAITFLMEHTGANFPEAVRSLAASVGMTVPEEPRSPRQQAESARRKAEVSRHTQVLDAAQAHYLRLLRASPEAIAYLKQRGLTGAVAKAFGLGWSGTDRHGLAKVFDNYDDPTLVEAGLVIESEDGRRYDRFRERIMFPIRNTRGSLIGFGGRIIGKGEPKYLNSPETPVFSKGHELYGLWEGRQAIRQEGLVIVVEGYMDVVGLAQLGIGNAVATLGTSTTPDHVKKLLRASDKVVFSFDGDAAGRRAAWRALQACLPVLRDDIAIRFLFLPAEHDPDSYVREFGAEAFREQMAQAAALSRFLLDELASRHNLGEAEGRASCLHEAKPLLAGIPECGLKTQIEREMARLVQLTPEEMTQALAQYAAQMQAQAAARQQAGVAAAAPAPAAPPAARGEGAASADEPPPDWSYEPVSDGDPDVYSVGAMGEAPPWQGDGASRQGGWKGKGERKGDWKGKGDWKGRGRRDEVGGYEGRRVMPSLARRLLCLLLAHPELVDTMGDQQLEVIDHGPNLGLVRDLIVLAQTSGARHVGALMEAADPDSDLYVVLKGLRADMMAQEDLPEPQTEWDDALRRIEVDTLRADMARLASEGLGTEEARKRYSELRQRLTVLSTAGLR
;
A
#
# COMPACT_ATOMS: atom_id res chain seq x y z
N MET A 1 -16.17 -22.20 -15.92
CA MET A 1 -17.13 -21.35 -16.66
C MET A 1 -18.52 -21.95 -16.52
N ILE A 2 -19.58 -21.14 -16.36
CA ILE A 2 -20.96 -21.66 -16.35
C ILE A 2 -21.41 -21.78 -17.80
N PRO A 3 -21.90 -22.93 -18.27
CA PRO A 3 -22.32 -23.10 -19.66
C PRO A 3 -23.43 -22.11 -20.04
N GLU A 4 -23.33 -21.52 -21.22
CA GLU A 4 -24.36 -20.58 -21.73
C GLU A 4 -25.73 -21.25 -21.87
N SER A 5 -25.75 -22.53 -22.25
CA SER A 5 -26.96 -23.36 -22.27
C SER A 5 -27.64 -23.45 -20.91
N PHE A 6 -26.87 -23.59 -19.83
CA PHE A 6 -27.43 -23.60 -18.48
C PHE A 6 -28.02 -22.24 -18.09
N ILE A 7 -27.37 -21.15 -18.49
CA ILE A 7 -27.88 -19.79 -18.23
C ILE A 7 -29.22 -19.59 -18.93
N GLN A 8 -29.35 -20.05 -20.17
CA GLN A 8 -30.61 -20.01 -20.93
C GLN A 8 -31.69 -20.88 -20.27
N ASP A 9 -31.37 -22.11 -19.88
CA ASP A 9 -32.29 -23.00 -19.17
C ASP A 9 -32.76 -22.42 -17.83
N LEU A 10 -31.85 -21.77 -17.10
CA LEU A 10 -32.16 -21.11 -15.84
C LEU A 10 -33.13 -19.94 -16.05
N LEU A 11 -32.84 -19.06 -17.01
CA LEU A 11 -33.72 -17.94 -17.35
C LEU A 11 -35.08 -18.39 -17.88
N ALA A 12 -35.17 -19.55 -18.52
CA ALA A 12 -36.44 -20.12 -18.96
C ALA A 12 -37.31 -20.66 -17.81
N ARG A 13 -36.71 -21.01 -16.66
CA ARG A 13 -37.43 -21.55 -15.47
C ARG A 13 -37.70 -20.51 -14.39
N VAL A 14 -36.97 -19.42 -14.40
CA VAL A 14 -37.11 -18.34 -13.42
C VAL A 14 -38.04 -17.28 -14.00
N ASP A 15 -39.12 -16.94 -13.28
CA ASP A 15 -39.94 -15.80 -13.65
C ASP A 15 -39.32 -14.50 -13.08
N VAL A 16 -38.99 -13.55 -13.97
CA VAL A 16 -38.49 -12.24 -13.60
C VAL A 16 -39.45 -11.49 -12.67
N VAL A 17 -40.76 -11.72 -12.80
CA VAL A 17 -41.78 -11.10 -11.94
C VAL A 17 -41.64 -11.57 -10.50
N ASP A 18 -41.39 -12.86 -10.29
CA ASP A 18 -41.20 -13.44 -8.96
C ASP A 18 -39.89 -12.97 -8.32
N VAL A 19 -38.84 -12.86 -9.11
CA VAL A 19 -37.54 -12.37 -8.62
C VAL A 19 -37.64 -10.92 -8.21
N VAL A 20 -38.18 -10.05 -9.07
CA VAL A 20 -38.36 -8.63 -8.76
C VAL A 20 -39.36 -8.43 -7.62
N GLY A 21 -40.47 -9.17 -7.63
CA GLY A 21 -41.57 -9.04 -6.67
C GLY A 21 -41.17 -9.29 -5.21
N ARG A 22 -40.05 -9.98 -4.97
CA ARG A 22 -39.46 -10.14 -3.63
C ARG A 22 -38.90 -8.85 -3.04
N TYR A 23 -38.56 -7.88 -3.89
CA TYR A 23 -37.87 -6.65 -3.51
C TYR A 23 -38.67 -5.39 -3.82
N VAL A 24 -39.50 -5.43 -4.86
CA VAL A 24 -40.27 -4.27 -5.34
C VAL A 24 -41.75 -4.62 -5.34
N GLN A 25 -42.57 -3.73 -4.76
CA GLN A 25 -44.01 -3.89 -4.81
C GLN A 25 -44.52 -3.55 -6.22
N LEU A 26 -44.95 -4.58 -6.94
CA LEU A 26 -45.43 -4.47 -8.32
C LEU A 26 -46.96 -4.38 -8.38
N ARG A 27 -47.49 -3.51 -9.25
CA ARG A 27 -48.92 -3.35 -9.55
C ARG A 27 -49.17 -3.56 -11.04
N LYS A 28 -50.33 -4.10 -11.42
CA LYS A 28 -50.68 -4.26 -12.84
C LYS A 28 -50.88 -2.90 -13.51
N GLY A 29 -50.27 -2.69 -14.68
CA GLY A 29 -50.61 -1.59 -15.57
C GLY A 29 -50.55 -2.05 -17.03
N GLY A 30 -51.69 -2.53 -17.51
CA GLY A 30 -51.80 -3.15 -18.84
C GLY A 30 -51.20 -4.56 -18.87
N ALA A 31 -50.42 -4.84 -19.92
CA ALA A 31 -49.76 -6.13 -20.13
C ALA A 31 -48.50 -6.33 -19.26
N ASN A 32 -47.99 -5.27 -18.63
CA ASN A 32 -46.80 -5.29 -17.79
C ASN A 32 -47.16 -4.97 -16.33
N LEU A 33 -46.21 -5.19 -15.42
CA LEU A 33 -46.30 -4.74 -14.04
C LEU A 33 -45.43 -3.49 -13.85
N LEU A 34 -45.90 -2.55 -13.04
CA LEU A 34 -45.20 -1.33 -12.69
C LEU A 34 -44.86 -1.28 -11.20
N GLY A 35 -43.73 -0.68 -10.86
CA GLY A 35 -43.30 -0.42 -9.50
C GLY A 35 -42.44 0.84 -9.41
N LEU A 36 -42.06 1.21 -8.19
CA LEU A 36 -40.99 2.18 -7.98
C LEU A 36 -39.65 1.50 -8.27
N CYS A 37 -38.80 2.16 -9.03
CA CYS A 37 -37.50 1.64 -9.39
C CYS A 37 -36.65 1.44 -8.13
N PRO A 38 -36.07 0.25 -7.91
CA PRO A 38 -35.18 0.06 -6.79
C PRO A 38 -33.81 0.71 -7.04
N PHE A 39 -33.47 1.07 -8.28
CA PHE A 39 -32.13 1.51 -8.70
C PHE A 39 -31.92 3.03 -8.63
N HIS A 40 -32.99 3.82 -8.56
CA HIS A 40 -32.91 5.27 -8.39
C HIS A 40 -34.14 5.75 -7.62
N ASN A 41 -34.05 6.92 -6.99
CA ASN A 41 -35.11 7.44 -6.17
C ASN A 41 -36.17 8.16 -7.02
N GLU A 42 -37.41 7.67 -7.02
CA GLU A 42 -38.52 8.26 -7.78
C GLU A 42 -39.83 8.26 -6.98
N LYS A 43 -40.72 9.20 -7.30
CA LYS A 43 -42.05 9.31 -6.66
C LYS A 43 -43.18 8.69 -7.49
N SER A 44 -42.98 8.60 -8.80
CA SER A 44 -43.92 8.00 -9.75
C SER A 44 -43.36 6.67 -10.25
N PRO A 45 -44.16 5.59 -10.37
CA PRO A 45 -43.69 4.31 -10.90
C PRO A 45 -43.18 4.44 -12.34
N SER A 46 -41.88 4.26 -12.57
CA SER A 46 -41.30 4.15 -13.93
C SER A 46 -40.67 2.78 -14.21
N PHE A 47 -40.58 1.93 -13.19
CA PHE A 47 -40.04 0.58 -13.29
C PHE A 47 -41.09 -0.36 -13.86
N THR A 48 -40.81 -0.95 -15.02
CA THR A 48 -41.71 -1.86 -15.71
C THR A 48 -41.11 -3.26 -15.79
N VAL A 49 -41.91 -4.27 -15.47
CA VAL A 49 -41.53 -5.70 -15.59
C VAL A 49 -42.49 -6.36 -16.57
N SER A 50 -41.96 -7.03 -17.59
CA SER A 50 -42.76 -7.71 -18.60
C SER A 50 -42.82 -9.22 -18.32
N PRO A 51 -43.97 -9.78 -17.91
CA PRO A 51 -44.10 -11.23 -17.70
C PRO A 51 -43.90 -12.02 -19.00
N THR A 52 -44.35 -11.46 -20.12
CA THR A 52 -44.25 -12.14 -21.43
C THR A 52 -42.83 -12.11 -21.97
N LYS A 53 -42.12 -10.97 -21.82
CA LYS A 53 -40.78 -10.82 -22.39
C LYS A 53 -39.66 -11.19 -21.41
N GLN A 54 -39.98 -11.49 -20.16
CA GLN A 54 -39.05 -11.94 -19.12
C GLN A 54 -37.86 -10.98 -18.88
N PHE A 55 -38.11 -9.68 -18.95
CA PHE A 55 -37.15 -8.63 -18.60
C PHE A 55 -37.81 -7.49 -17.82
N TYR A 56 -36.98 -6.69 -17.15
CA TYR A 56 -37.38 -5.41 -16.57
C TYR A 56 -36.73 -4.24 -17.32
N HIS A 57 -37.39 -3.09 -17.28
CA HIS A 57 -36.88 -1.83 -17.81
C HIS A 57 -37.41 -0.66 -16.98
N CYS A 58 -36.53 0.26 -16.60
CA CYS A 58 -36.87 1.49 -15.91
C CYS A 58 -36.86 2.67 -16.88
N PHE A 59 -38.00 3.34 -17.06
CA PHE A 59 -38.07 4.51 -17.92
C PHE A 59 -37.48 5.79 -17.30
N GLY A 60 -37.30 5.83 -15.97
CA GLY A 60 -36.63 6.93 -15.27
C GLY A 60 -35.11 6.92 -15.43
N CYS A 61 -34.43 5.83 -15.05
CA CYS A 61 -32.97 5.74 -15.05
C CYS A 61 -32.36 4.87 -16.17
N GLY A 62 -33.15 4.22 -17.02
CA GLY A 62 -32.66 3.35 -18.10
C GLY A 62 -32.16 1.96 -17.67
N ALA A 63 -32.23 1.63 -16.37
CA ALA A 63 -31.87 0.30 -15.88
C ALA A 63 -32.72 -0.77 -16.57
N HIS A 64 -32.08 -1.82 -17.10
CA HIS A 64 -32.75 -2.87 -17.85
C HIS A 64 -32.00 -4.20 -17.72
N GLY A 65 -32.72 -5.32 -17.78
CA GLY A 65 -32.06 -6.62 -17.76
C GLY A 65 -32.96 -7.81 -17.47
N SER A 66 -32.32 -8.96 -17.33
CA SER A 66 -32.96 -10.22 -16.96
C SER A 66 -33.09 -10.35 -15.43
N ALA A 67 -33.70 -11.45 -14.97
CA ALA A 67 -33.72 -11.82 -13.55
C ALA A 67 -32.32 -11.90 -12.92
N ILE A 68 -31.31 -12.38 -13.67
CA ILE A 68 -29.92 -12.45 -13.20
C ILE A 68 -29.36 -11.04 -13.01
N THR A 69 -29.51 -10.18 -14.02
CA THR A 69 -29.04 -8.79 -13.98
C THR A 69 -29.68 -8.03 -12.83
N PHE A 70 -31.00 -8.19 -12.63
CA PHE A 70 -31.72 -7.57 -11.53
C PHE A 70 -31.10 -7.96 -10.18
N LEU A 71 -30.87 -9.26 -9.96
CA LEU A 71 -30.34 -9.75 -8.70
C LEU A 71 -28.92 -9.23 -8.45
N MET A 72 -28.07 -9.20 -9.48
CA MET A 72 -26.72 -8.64 -9.39
C MET A 72 -26.73 -7.17 -8.99
N GLU A 73 -27.52 -6.34 -9.68
CA GLU A 73 -27.56 -4.89 -9.44
C GLU A 73 -28.29 -4.51 -8.14
N HIS A 74 -29.27 -5.33 -7.74
CA HIS A 74 -30.05 -5.06 -6.54
C HIS A 74 -29.35 -5.55 -5.27
N THR A 75 -28.71 -6.73 -5.29
CA THR A 75 -28.08 -7.31 -4.10
C THR A 75 -26.56 -7.15 -4.07
N GLY A 76 -25.94 -6.67 -5.15
CA GLY A 76 -24.49 -6.61 -5.29
C GLY A 76 -23.82 -7.97 -5.48
N ALA A 77 -24.61 -9.01 -5.81
CA ALA A 77 -24.07 -10.35 -6.06
C ALA A 77 -23.25 -10.36 -7.34
N ASN A 78 -22.13 -11.09 -7.34
CA ASN A 78 -21.42 -11.35 -8.60
C ASN A 78 -22.21 -12.35 -9.47
N PHE A 79 -21.88 -12.41 -10.77
CA PHE A 79 -22.62 -13.25 -11.72
C PHE A 79 -22.75 -14.72 -11.28
N PRO A 80 -21.67 -15.43 -10.85
CA PRO A 80 -21.80 -16.80 -10.35
C PRO A 80 -22.64 -16.95 -9.08
N GLU A 81 -22.66 -15.96 -8.20
CA GLU A 81 -23.53 -15.95 -7.01
C GLU A 81 -24.99 -15.76 -7.39
N ALA A 82 -25.29 -14.81 -8.27
CA ALA A 82 -26.65 -14.56 -8.76
C ALA A 82 -27.22 -15.78 -9.49
N VAL A 83 -26.43 -16.41 -10.38
CA VAL A 83 -26.82 -17.64 -11.08
C VAL A 83 -27.09 -18.78 -10.08
N ARG A 84 -26.22 -18.97 -9.08
CA ARG A 84 -26.42 -20.01 -8.05
C ARG A 84 -27.65 -19.76 -7.17
N SER A 85 -27.89 -18.51 -6.79
CA SER A 85 -29.06 -18.14 -5.97
C SER A 85 -30.37 -18.39 -6.72
N LEU A 86 -30.44 -17.98 -7.99
CA LEU A 86 -31.60 -18.23 -8.84
C LEU A 86 -31.78 -19.73 -9.11
N ALA A 87 -30.71 -20.44 -9.45
CA ALA A 87 -30.75 -21.88 -9.69
C ALA A 87 -31.26 -22.65 -8.47
N ALA A 88 -30.76 -22.33 -7.27
CA ALA A 88 -31.25 -22.92 -6.02
C ALA A 88 -32.75 -22.65 -5.79
N SER A 89 -33.24 -21.47 -6.17
CA SER A 89 -34.65 -21.11 -6.01
C SER A 89 -35.62 -21.91 -6.89
N VAL A 90 -35.13 -22.49 -7.99
CA VAL A 90 -35.89 -23.35 -8.91
C VAL A 90 -35.42 -24.81 -8.88
N GLY A 91 -34.64 -25.20 -7.86
CA GLY A 91 -34.15 -26.57 -7.70
C GLY A 91 -33.15 -27.03 -8.77
N MET A 92 -32.49 -26.11 -9.46
CA MET A 92 -31.43 -26.41 -10.42
C MET A 92 -30.05 -26.39 -9.77
N THR A 93 -29.22 -27.37 -10.12
CA THR A 93 -27.81 -27.39 -9.75
C THR A 93 -26.99 -26.78 -10.87
N VAL A 94 -26.22 -25.74 -10.58
CA VAL A 94 -25.33 -25.11 -11.57
C VAL A 94 -24.23 -26.11 -11.95
N PRO A 95 -24.02 -26.40 -13.25
CA PRO A 95 -22.93 -27.25 -13.72
C PRO A 95 -21.62 -26.61 -13.28
N GLU A 96 -20.92 -27.30 -12.38
CA GLU A 96 -19.53 -27.00 -12.13
C GLU A 96 -18.74 -27.69 -13.25
N GLU A 97 -17.88 -26.95 -13.96
CA GLU A 97 -16.78 -27.61 -14.66
C GLU A 97 -16.15 -28.61 -13.68
N PRO A 98 -15.86 -29.86 -14.10
CA PRO A 98 -15.21 -30.82 -13.24
C PRO A 98 -13.82 -30.28 -12.89
N ARG A 99 -13.78 -29.51 -11.81
CA ARG A 99 -12.55 -29.07 -11.17
C ARG A 99 -11.85 -30.34 -10.78
N SER A 100 -10.57 -30.46 -11.15
CA SER A 100 -9.79 -31.60 -10.71
C SER A 100 -9.90 -31.71 -9.17
N PRO A 101 -9.84 -32.91 -8.59
CA PRO A 101 -9.85 -33.07 -7.13
C PRO A 101 -8.85 -32.13 -6.42
N ARG A 102 -7.71 -31.85 -7.08
CA ARG A 102 -6.71 -30.86 -6.67
C ARG A 102 -7.25 -29.43 -6.60
N GLN A 103 -7.94 -28.95 -7.64
CA GLN A 103 -8.54 -27.60 -7.66
C GLN A 103 -9.68 -27.44 -6.64
N GLN A 104 -10.46 -28.50 -6.39
CA GLN A 104 -11.51 -28.49 -5.36
C GLN A 104 -10.91 -28.41 -3.96
N ALA A 105 -9.90 -29.24 -3.67
CA ALA A 105 -9.17 -29.22 -2.41
C ALA A 105 -8.50 -27.86 -2.15
N GLU A 106 -7.90 -27.26 -3.18
CA GLU A 106 -7.28 -25.93 -3.10
C GLU A 106 -8.32 -24.83 -2.81
N SER A 107 -9.47 -24.85 -3.51
CA SER A 107 -10.55 -23.90 -3.25
C SER A 107 -11.13 -24.06 -1.83
N ALA A 108 -11.33 -25.29 -1.37
CA ALA A 108 -11.80 -25.58 -0.03
C ALA A 108 -10.80 -25.09 1.03
N ARG A 109 -9.50 -25.34 0.82
CA ARG A 109 -8.42 -24.86 1.69
C ARG A 109 -8.41 -23.33 1.77
N ARG A 110 -8.48 -22.63 0.63
CA ARG A 110 -8.53 -21.16 0.60
C ARG A 110 -9.77 -20.61 1.31
N LYS A 111 -10.93 -21.24 1.14
CA LYS A 111 -12.16 -20.84 1.85
C LYS A 111 -12.03 -21.02 3.37
N ALA A 112 -11.48 -22.16 3.81
CA ALA A 112 -11.23 -22.43 5.22
C ALA A 112 -10.24 -21.42 5.82
N GLU A 113 -9.18 -21.09 5.06
CA GLU A 113 -8.21 -20.07 5.44
C GLU A 113 -8.86 -18.69 5.62
N VAL A 114 -9.61 -18.21 4.64
CA VAL A 114 -10.34 -16.93 4.73
C VAL A 114 -11.30 -16.90 5.93
N SER A 115 -12.01 -18.01 6.17
CA SER A 115 -12.92 -18.16 7.31
C SER A 115 -12.18 -18.01 8.64
N ARG A 116 -11.05 -18.70 8.81
CA ARG A 116 -10.21 -18.64 10.01
C ARG A 116 -9.71 -17.21 10.28
N HIS A 117 -9.22 -16.52 9.25
CA HIS A 117 -8.80 -15.12 9.38
C HIS A 117 -9.96 -14.20 9.79
N THR A 118 -11.13 -14.37 9.19
CA THR A 118 -12.32 -13.56 9.52
C THR A 118 -12.75 -13.80 10.98
N GLN A 119 -12.72 -15.04 11.46
CA GLN A 119 -13.09 -15.38 12.85
C GLN A 119 -12.19 -14.70 13.89
N VAL A 120 -10.87 -14.70 13.68
CA VAL A 120 -9.96 -14.01 14.62
C VAL A 120 -10.15 -12.50 14.59
N LEU A 121 -10.41 -11.92 13.41
CA LEU A 121 -10.71 -10.50 13.28
C LEU A 121 -12.01 -10.13 14.01
N ASP A 122 -13.07 -10.93 13.87
CA ASP A 122 -14.36 -10.71 14.53
C ASP A 122 -14.24 -10.80 16.06
N ALA A 123 -13.47 -11.78 16.56
CA ALA A 123 -13.18 -11.92 17.98
C ALA A 123 -12.41 -10.70 18.54
N ALA A 124 -11.40 -10.22 17.80
CA ALA A 124 -10.66 -9.02 18.14
C ALA A 124 -11.57 -7.76 18.11
N GLN A 125 -12.44 -7.62 17.09
CA GLN A 125 -13.40 -6.51 17.03
C GLN A 125 -14.32 -6.50 18.26
N ALA A 126 -14.88 -7.65 18.62
CA ALA A 126 -15.73 -7.77 19.79
C ALA A 126 -14.99 -7.36 21.06
N HIS A 127 -13.70 -7.68 21.19
CA HIS A 127 -12.86 -7.23 22.30
C HIS A 127 -12.65 -5.72 22.30
N TYR A 128 -12.28 -5.12 21.16
CA TYR A 128 -12.05 -3.68 21.05
C TYR A 128 -13.33 -2.87 21.33
N LEU A 129 -14.51 -3.38 20.95
CA LEU A 129 -15.79 -2.78 21.30
C LEU A 129 -16.06 -2.81 22.80
N ARG A 130 -15.73 -3.91 23.49
CA ARG A 130 -15.85 -4.00 24.96
C ARG A 130 -14.92 -3.01 25.64
N LEU A 131 -13.67 -2.92 25.20
CA LEU A 131 -12.70 -1.97 25.74
C LEU A 131 -13.12 -0.52 25.53
N LEU A 132 -13.69 -0.17 24.37
CA LEU A 132 -14.16 1.19 24.11
C LEU A 132 -15.28 1.59 25.09
N ARG A 133 -16.25 0.70 25.32
CA ARG A 133 -17.36 0.94 26.26
C ARG A 133 -16.88 1.14 27.70
N ALA A 134 -15.75 0.53 28.06
CA ALA A 134 -15.16 0.61 29.38
C ALA A 134 -14.12 1.73 29.54
N SER A 135 -13.84 2.52 28.49
CA SER A 135 -12.78 3.53 28.48
C SER A 135 -13.34 4.96 28.39
N PRO A 136 -13.47 5.68 29.52
CA PRO A 136 -13.88 7.09 29.51
C PRO A 136 -12.97 7.98 28.66
N GLU A 137 -11.66 7.69 28.63
CA GLU A 137 -10.66 8.45 27.87
C GLU A 137 -10.88 8.33 26.35
N ALA A 138 -11.03 7.10 25.84
CA ALA A 138 -11.29 6.87 24.42
C ALA A 138 -12.65 7.47 23.99
N ILE A 139 -13.67 7.39 24.85
CA ILE A 139 -14.98 8.02 24.63
C ILE A 139 -14.86 9.55 24.60
N ALA A 140 -14.12 10.15 25.55
CA ALA A 140 -13.91 11.58 25.61
C ALA A 140 -13.21 12.10 24.35
N TYR A 141 -12.21 11.36 23.87
CA TYR A 141 -11.52 11.66 22.61
C TYR A 141 -12.47 11.67 21.40
N LEU A 142 -13.32 10.64 21.26
CA LEU A 142 -14.31 10.60 20.16
C LEU A 142 -15.30 11.77 20.24
N LYS A 143 -15.76 12.12 21.44
CA LYS A 143 -16.63 13.28 21.66
C LYS A 143 -15.95 14.60 21.34
N GLN A 144 -14.68 14.77 21.72
CA GLN A 144 -13.88 15.94 21.35
C GLN A 144 -13.75 16.07 19.83
N ARG A 145 -13.76 14.94 19.11
CA ARG A 145 -13.81 14.87 17.65
C ARG A 145 -15.21 15.02 17.05
N GLY A 146 -16.22 15.35 17.86
CA GLY A 146 -17.59 15.54 17.40
C GLY A 146 -18.35 14.26 17.08
N LEU A 147 -17.79 13.09 17.39
CA LEU A 147 -18.38 11.79 17.03
C LEU A 147 -19.34 11.29 18.11
N THR A 148 -20.59 11.03 17.72
CA THR A 148 -21.61 10.48 18.60
C THR A 148 -21.47 8.96 18.79
N GLY A 149 -22.11 8.43 19.84
CA GLY A 149 -22.20 6.98 20.03
C GLY A 149 -22.94 6.27 18.89
N ALA A 150 -23.85 6.95 18.20
CA ALA A 150 -24.60 6.40 17.07
C ALA A 150 -23.69 6.15 15.86
N VAL A 151 -22.90 7.16 15.45
CA VAL A 151 -21.94 6.99 14.34
C VAL A 151 -20.83 6.00 14.71
N ALA A 152 -20.32 6.06 15.96
CA ALA A 152 -19.33 5.11 16.44
C ALA A 152 -19.84 3.66 16.37
N LYS A 153 -21.11 3.42 16.71
CA LYS A 153 -21.75 2.10 16.58
C LYS A 153 -21.96 1.70 15.13
N ALA A 154 -22.39 2.62 14.26
CA ALA A 154 -22.64 2.35 12.84
C ALA A 154 -21.36 1.88 12.11
N PHE A 155 -20.23 2.53 12.38
CA PHE A 155 -18.94 2.13 11.83
C PHE A 155 -18.28 0.98 12.63
N GLY A 156 -18.73 0.72 13.86
CA GLY A 156 -18.17 -0.33 14.72
C GLY A 156 -16.80 0.05 15.31
N LEU A 157 -16.62 1.33 15.64
CA LEU A 157 -15.38 1.84 16.23
C LEU A 157 -15.08 1.14 17.57
N GLY A 158 -13.80 0.89 17.83
CA GLY A 158 -13.32 0.23 19.05
C GLY A 158 -12.14 0.95 19.70
N TRP A 159 -11.60 0.35 20.76
CA TRP A 159 -10.40 0.81 21.46
C TRP A 159 -9.47 -0.39 21.68
N SER A 160 -8.19 -0.27 21.33
CA SER A 160 -7.23 -1.39 21.45
C SER A 160 -6.77 -1.65 22.88
N GLY A 161 -6.99 -0.71 23.82
CA GLY A 161 -6.36 -0.77 25.14
C GLY A 161 -4.88 -0.37 25.11
N THR A 162 -4.27 -0.35 26.29
CA THR A 162 -2.85 0.00 26.51
C THR A 162 -1.95 -1.23 26.65
N ASP A 163 -2.55 -2.41 26.86
CA ASP A 163 -1.81 -3.65 27.09
C ASP A 163 -1.06 -4.11 25.83
N ARG A 164 0.20 -4.53 25.99
CA ARG A 164 1.00 -5.10 24.88
C ARG A 164 0.52 -6.47 24.41
N HIS A 165 -0.31 -7.15 25.20
CA HIS A 165 -0.85 -8.48 24.97
C HIS A 165 -2.34 -8.52 25.36
N GLY A 166 -3.10 -7.47 25.02
CA GLY A 166 -4.53 -7.39 25.31
C GLY A 166 -5.32 -8.53 24.66
N LEU A 167 -4.95 -8.93 23.44
CA LEU A 167 -5.57 -10.04 22.73
C LEU A 167 -5.31 -11.42 23.36
N ALA A 168 -4.31 -11.57 24.22
CA ALA A 168 -4.11 -12.80 25.00
C ALA A 168 -5.27 -13.10 25.97
N LYS A 169 -6.12 -12.09 26.26
CA LYS A 169 -7.37 -12.26 27.03
C LYS A 169 -8.55 -12.73 26.18
N VAL A 170 -8.36 -12.83 24.86
CA VAL A 170 -9.39 -13.18 23.87
C VAL A 170 -9.12 -14.55 23.28
N PHE A 171 -7.85 -14.88 23.05
CA PHE A 171 -7.43 -16.12 22.40
C PHE A 171 -6.71 -17.02 23.39
N ASP A 172 -7.26 -18.21 23.63
CA ASP A 172 -6.65 -19.22 24.50
C ASP A 172 -5.25 -19.64 24.00
N ASN A 173 -5.08 -19.69 22.68
CA ASN A 173 -3.79 -19.89 22.03
C ASN A 173 -3.31 -18.59 21.39
N TYR A 174 -2.65 -17.74 22.18
CA TYR A 174 -2.05 -16.50 21.68
C TYR A 174 -0.86 -16.73 20.73
N ASP A 175 -0.31 -17.96 20.67
CA ASP A 175 0.75 -18.35 19.75
C ASP A 175 0.22 -18.84 18.39
N ASP A 176 -1.09 -18.79 18.16
CA ASP A 176 -1.67 -19.14 16.87
C ASP A 176 -1.06 -18.28 15.73
N PRO A 177 -0.52 -18.88 14.66
CA PRO A 177 0.08 -18.15 13.54
C PRO A 177 -0.94 -17.25 12.81
N THR A 178 -2.23 -17.59 12.83
CA THR A 178 -3.25 -16.76 12.16
C THR A 178 -3.44 -15.39 12.81
N LEU A 179 -3.04 -15.18 14.06
CA LEU A 179 -3.01 -13.83 14.63
C LEU A 179 -1.97 -12.94 13.95
N VAL A 180 -0.83 -13.50 13.53
CA VAL A 180 0.19 -12.78 12.74
C VAL A 180 -0.24 -12.66 11.29
N GLU A 181 -0.75 -13.73 10.68
CA GLU A 181 -1.22 -13.72 9.28
C GLU A 181 -2.38 -12.75 9.05
N ALA A 182 -3.28 -12.60 10.04
CA ALA A 182 -4.36 -11.61 10.03
C ALA A 182 -3.90 -10.19 10.39
N GLY A 183 -2.62 -10.01 10.74
CA GLY A 183 -2.04 -8.71 11.10
C GLY A 183 -2.52 -8.15 12.43
N LEU A 184 -2.97 -8.99 13.36
CA LEU A 184 -3.36 -8.59 14.72
C LEU A 184 -2.18 -8.59 15.68
N VAL A 185 -1.20 -9.47 15.47
CA VAL A 185 0.01 -9.64 16.28
C VAL A 185 1.25 -9.40 15.42
N ILE A 186 2.29 -8.82 16.02
CA ILE A 186 3.63 -8.73 15.46
C ILE A 186 4.51 -9.73 16.19
N GLU A 187 5.29 -10.48 15.43
CA GLU A 187 6.35 -11.35 15.94
C GLU A 187 7.70 -10.71 15.58
N SER A 188 8.50 -10.39 16.61
CA SER A 188 9.84 -9.82 16.44
C SER A 188 10.83 -10.91 16.02
N GLU A 189 11.98 -10.51 15.51
CA GLU A 189 13.08 -11.42 15.14
C GLU A 189 13.54 -12.32 16.32
N ASP A 190 13.49 -11.81 17.54
CA ASP A 190 13.81 -12.57 18.77
C ASP A 190 12.69 -13.54 19.23
N GLY A 191 11.65 -13.74 18.41
CA GLY A 191 10.50 -14.61 18.70
C GLY A 191 9.47 -14.04 19.68
N ARG A 192 9.64 -12.79 20.17
CA ARG A 192 8.65 -12.14 21.03
C ARG A 192 7.43 -11.71 20.22
N ARG A 193 6.23 -12.03 20.72
CA ARG A 193 4.96 -11.62 20.13
C ARG A 193 4.34 -10.46 20.90
N TYR A 194 3.65 -9.55 20.23
CA TYR A 194 2.89 -8.47 20.87
C TYR A 194 1.79 -7.95 19.94
N ASP A 195 0.72 -7.41 20.52
CA ASP A 195 -0.42 -6.87 19.78
C ASP A 195 0.04 -5.76 18.86
N ARG A 196 -0.36 -5.78 17.57
CA ARG A 196 -0.02 -4.74 16.59
C ARG A 196 -0.60 -3.39 16.98
N PHE A 197 -1.86 -3.39 17.42
CA PHE A 197 -2.60 -2.19 17.75
C PHE A 197 -2.58 -1.96 19.26
N ARG A 198 -2.05 -0.81 19.67
CA ARG A 198 -1.94 -0.40 21.08
C ARG A 198 -2.21 1.09 21.17
N GLU A 199 -2.96 1.47 22.19
CA GLU A 199 -3.39 2.84 22.47
C GLU A 199 -4.11 3.53 21.30
N ARG A 200 -4.89 2.78 20.53
CA ARG A 200 -5.54 3.24 19.30
C ARG A 200 -7.07 3.11 19.32
N ILE A 201 -7.75 4.15 18.82
CA ILE A 201 -9.11 4.02 18.31
C ILE A 201 -9.06 3.12 17.08
N MET A 202 -9.89 2.09 17.09
CA MET A 202 -9.94 1.04 16.08
C MET A 202 -11.04 1.32 15.08
N PHE A 203 -10.70 1.29 13.79
CA PHE A 203 -11.58 1.49 12.65
C PHE A 203 -11.65 0.17 11.88
N PRO A 204 -12.68 -0.66 12.07
CA PRO A 204 -12.80 -1.93 11.34
C PRO A 204 -12.95 -1.68 9.84
N ILE A 205 -12.23 -2.44 9.02
CA ILE A 205 -12.27 -2.36 7.56
C ILE A 205 -13.07 -3.53 7.04
N ARG A 206 -14.14 -3.26 6.28
CA ARG A 206 -15.04 -4.27 5.72
C ARG A 206 -14.92 -4.33 4.20
N ASN A 207 -15.00 -5.53 3.64
CA ASN A 207 -15.13 -5.71 2.19
C ASN A 207 -16.54 -5.31 1.71
N THR A 208 -16.77 -5.40 0.40
CA THR A 208 -18.07 -5.10 -0.23
C THR A 208 -19.22 -6.02 0.22
N ARG A 209 -18.92 -7.17 0.84
CA ARG A 209 -19.89 -8.10 1.43
C ARG A 209 -20.11 -7.87 2.92
N GLY A 210 -19.44 -6.88 3.51
CA GLY A 210 -19.52 -6.55 4.93
C GLY A 210 -18.67 -7.43 5.85
N SER A 211 -17.88 -8.37 5.32
CA SER A 211 -16.96 -9.16 6.14
C SER A 211 -15.82 -8.28 6.62
N LEU A 212 -15.46 -8.41 7.90
CA LEU A 212 -14.30 -7.76 8.48
C LEU A 212 -13.02 -8.38 7.92
N ILE A 213 -12.13 -7.54 7.39
CA ILE A 213 -10.89 -7.98 6.72
C ILE A 213 -9.63 -7.34 7.32
N GLY A 214 -9.77 -6.31 8.14
CA GLY A 214 -8.64 -5.68 8.80
C GLY A 214 -9.07 -4.50 9.66
N PHE A 215 -8.09 -3.75 10.14
CA PHE A 215 -8.31 -2.56 10.96
C PHE A 215 -7.40 -1.41 10.54
N GLY A 216 -7.96 -0.20 10.61
CA GLY A 216 -7.21 1.03 10.83
C GLY A 216 -7.14 1.35 12.33
N GLY A 217 -6.13 2.09 12.75
CA GLY A 217 -5.88 2.40 14.14
C GLY A 217 -5.26 3.78 14.33
N ARG A 218 -5.95 4.65 15.08
CA ARG A 218 -5.51 6.02 15.37
C ARG A 218 -5.09 6.18 16.81
N ILE A 219 -3.86 6.63 17.06
CA ILE A 219 -3.38 6.83 18.44
C ILE A 219 -4.08 8.03 19.10
N ILE A 220 -4.43 7.91 20.39
CA ILE A 220 -5.04 9.02 21.18
C ILE A 220 -4.04 9.75 22.09
N GLY A 221 -2.83 9.20 22.22
CA GLY A 221 -1.73 9.76 23.01
C GLY A 221 -0.48 10.06 22.18
N LYS A 222 0.69 9.93 22.80
CA LYS A 222 1.99 10.11 22.16
C LYS A 222 2.45 8.81 21.50
N GLY A 223 2.99 8.90 20.29
CA GLY A 223 3.59 7.78 19.60
C GLY A 223 3.35 7.80 18.09
N GLU A 224 4.15 7.02 17.39
CA GLU A 224 4.13 6.95 15.94
C GLU A 224 3.92 5.51 15.45
N PRO A 225 3.34 5.33 14.24
CA PRO A 225 2.72 6.37 13.42
C PRO A 225 1.36 6.82 13.98
N LYS A 226 0.92 8.05 13.68
CA LYS A 226 -0.40 8.57 14.12
C LYS A 226 -1.55 7.66 13.69
N TYR A 227 -1.44 7.14 12.47
CA TYR A 227 -2.37 6.19 11.85
C TYR A 227 -1.63 4.91 11.48
N LEU A 228 -2.22 3.76 11.80
CA LEU A 228 -1.66 2.45 11.51
C LEU A 228 -2.74 1.57 10.89
N ASN A 229 -2.46 0.98 9.73
CA ASN A 229 -3.35 0.00 9.10
C ASN A 229 -2.80 -1.41 9.31
N SER A 230 -3.70 -2.40 9.22
CA SER A 230 -3.32 -3.80 8.98
C SER A 230 -2.33 -3.88 7.80
N PRO A 231 -1.35 -4.81 7.84
CA PRO A 231 -0.50 -5.10 6.68
C PRO A 231 -1.31 -5.75 5.56
N GLU A 232 -0.69 -6.02 4.41
CA GLU A 232 -1.31 -6.92 3.42
C GLU A 232 -1.51 -8.31 4.06
N THR A 233 -2.67 -8.92 3.87
CA THR A 233 -3.02 -10.24 4.40
C THR A 233 -3.78 -11.06 3.34
N PRO A 234 -4.01 -12.37 3.54
CA PRO A 234 -4.82 -13.16 2.61
C PRO A 234 -6.25 -12.65 2.39
N VAL A 235 -6.78 -11.81 3.30
CA VAL A 235 -8.15 -11.27 3.23
C VAL A 235 -8.21 -9.76 2.99
N PHE A 236 -7.08 -9.06 3.05
CA PHE A 236 -7.02 -7.60 2.97
C PHE A 236 -5.87 -7.11 2.10
N SER A 237 -6.22 -6.25 1.13
CA SER A 237 -5.25 -5.54 0.31
C SER A 237 -5.57 -4.05 0.22
N LYS A 238 -4.63 -3.20 0.61
CA LYS A 238 -4.81 -1.75 0.65
C LYS A 238 -5.06 -1.17 -0.73
N GLY A 239 -4.34 -1.67 -1.74
CA GLY A 239 -4.47 -1.24 -3.13
C GLY A 239 -5.81 -1.61 -3.78
N HIS A 240 -6.65 -2.40 -3.11
CA HIS A 240 -7.96 -2.80 -3.62
C HIS A 240 -9.11 -2.28 -2.75
N GLU A 241 -8.95 -2.22 -1.43
CA GLU A 241 -10.03 -1.92 -0.49
C GLU A 241 -10.18 -0.42 -0.17
N LEU A 242 -11.42 -0.02 0.11
CA LEU A 242 -11.80 1.36 0.45
C LEU A 242 -12.60 1.35 1.77
N TYR A 243 -12.16 2.13 2.74
CA TYR A 243 -12.87 2.30 4.00
C TYR A 243 -14.19 3.03 3.78
N GLY A 244 -15.25 2.66 4.50
CA GLY A 244 -16.56 3.31 4.41
C GLY A 244 -17.43 2.84 3.26
N LEU A 245 -16.88 2.09 2.29
CA LEU A 245 -17.65 1.65 1.12
C LEU A 245 -18.83 0.74 1.52
N TRP A 246 -18.65 -0.13 2.50
CA TRP A 246 -19.73 -0.96 3.02
C TRP A 246 -20.75 -0.12 3.79
N GLU A 247 -20.29 0.70 4.72
CA GLU A 247 -21.13 1.53 5.59
C GLU A 247 -21.98 2.52 4.79
N GLY A 248 -21.37 3.16 3.78
CA GLY A 248 -21.98 4.17 2.94
C GLY A 248 -22.79 3.65 1.76
N ARG A 249 -22.84 2.33 1.50
CA ARG A 249 -23.47 1.74 0.29
C ARG A 249 -24.90 2.22 0.02
N GLN A 250 -25.69 2.42 1.07
CA GLN A 250 -27.08 2.91 0.92
C GLN A 250 -27.10 4.39 0.56
N ALA A 251 -26.28 5.21 1.21
CA ALA A 251 -26.16 6.63 0.92
C ALA A 251 -25.60 6.85 -0.50
N ILE A 252 -24.58 6.08 -0.92
CA ILE A 252 -24.05 6.12 -2.28
C ILE A 252 -25.15 5.88 -3.32
N ARG A 253 -25.99 4.85 -3.11
CA ARG A 253 -27.11 4.54 -4.01
C ARG A 253 -28.18 5.64 -4.02
N GLN A 254 -28.47 6.23 -2.86
CA GLN A 254 -29.48 7.29 -2.74
C GLN A 254 -29.03 8.58 -3.41
N GLU A 255 -27.77 8.97 -3.22
CA GLU A 255 -27.17 10.18 -3.78
C GLU A 255 -26.74 10.00 -5.24
N GLY A 256 -26.49 8.76 -5.67
CA GLY A 256 -25.92 8.47 -6.99
C GLY A 256 -24.53 9.08 -7.17
N LEU A 257 -23.74 9.12 -6.10
CA LEU A 257 -22.42 9.76 -6.04
C LEU A 257 -21.57 9.15 -4.92
N VAL A 258 -20.28 8.91 -5.21
CA VAL A 258 -19.28 8.57 -4.18
C VAL A 258 -18.31 9.72 -4.00
N ILE A 259 -18.01 10.05 -2.73
CA ILE A 259 -17.00 11.03 -2.36
C ILE A 259 -15.77 10.29 -1.84
N VAL A 260 -14.61 10.52 -2.42
CA VAL A 260 -13.34 9.92 -1.99
C VAL A 260 -12.54 10.94 -1.19
N VAL A 261 -12.21 10.60 0.05
CA VAL A 261 -11.41 11.41 0.98
C VAL A 261 -10.16 10.66 1.41
N GLU A 262 -9.25 11.31 2.14
CA GLU A 262 -7.95 10.72 2.49
C GLU A 262 -8.01 9.74 3.68
N GLY A 263 -8.80 10.06 4.70
CA GLY A 263 -8.78 9.34 5.98
C GLY A 263 -10.12 8.75 6.40
N TYR A 264 -10.04 7.69 7.21
CA TYR A 264 -11.23 7.12 7.88
C TYR A 264 -11.89 8.11 8.85
N MET A 265 -11.12 9.05 9.43
CA MET A 265 -11.69 10.13 10.25
C MET A 265 -12.61 11.02 9.43
N ASP A 266 -12.22 11.36 8.19
CA ASP A 266 -13.02 12.21 7.30
C ASP A 266 -14.31 11.50 6.91
N VAL A 267 -14.24 10.21 6.57
CA VAL A 267 -15.42 9.39 6.29
C VAL A 267 -16.40 9.38 7.46
N VAL A 268 -15.90 9.16 8.68
CA VAL A 268 -16.77 9.08 9.87
C VAL A 268 -17.31 10.46 10.26
N GLY A 269 -16.50 11.52 10.12
CA GLY A 269 -16.90 12.91 10.37
C GLY A 269 -17.98 13.39 9.40
N LEU A 270 -17.80 13.14 8.11
CA LEU A 270 -18.80 13.41 7.08
C LEU A 270 -20.12 12.65 7.36
N ALA A 271 -20.03 11.36 7.70
CA ALA A 271 -21.22 10.58 8.04
C ALA A 271 -21.95 11.10 9.28
N GLN A 272 -21.21 11.58 10.29
CA GLN A 272 -21.78 12.23 11.47
C GLN A 272 -22.58 13.49 11.13
N LEU A 273 -22.23 14.17 10.04
CA LEU A 273 -22.87 15.39 9.55
C LEU A 273 -23.88 15.11 8.42
N GLY A 274 -24.25 13.84 8.22
CA GLY A 274 -25.28 13.43 7.25
C GLY A 274 -24.77 13.19 5.83
N ILE A 275 -23.46 13.24 5.59
CA ILE A 275 -22.82 12.92 4.31
C ILE A 275 -22.33 11.48 4.37
N GLY A 276 -23.23 10.53 4.14
CA GLY A 276 -22.98 9.09 4.31
C GLY A 276 -22.32 8.41 3.12
N ASN A 277 -22.09 9.10 2.00
CA ASN A 277 -21.57 8.55 0.75
C ASN A 277 -20.05 8.76 0.56
N ALA A 278 -19.33 9.00 1.65
CA ALA A 278 -17.87 9.15 1.66
C ALA A 278 -17.14 7.81 1.84
N VAL A 279 -15.99 7.66 1.19
CA VAL A 279 -15.06 6.54 1.32
C VAL A 279 -13.62 7.03 1.36
N ALA A 280 -12.69 6.23 1.89
CA ALA A 280 -11.27 6.60 1.95
C ALA A 280 -10.33 5.49 1.49
N THR A 281 -9.18 5.89 0.94
CA THR A 281 -8.05 4.98 0.72
C THR A 281 -7.38 4.64 2.06
N LEU A 282 -6.60 3.56 2.09
CA LEU A 282 -6.09 2.97 3.32
C LEU A 282 -4.59 3.23 3.48
N GLY A 283 -4.21 4.51 3.48
CA GLY A 283 -2.82 4.95 3.58
C GLY A 283 -2.01 4.59 2.33
N THR A 284 -2.65 4.65 1.16
CA THR A 284 -2.06 4.44 -0.16
C THR A 284 -2.63 5.47 -1.13
N SER A 285 -1.87 5.77 -2.18
CA SER A 285 -2.41 6.46 -3.36
C SER A 285 -3.61 5.70 -3.93
N THR A 286 -4.52 6.42 -4.58
CA THR A 286 -5.64 5.82 -5.32
C THR A 286 -5.10 4.95 -6.46
N THR A 287 -5.59 3.72 -6.58
CA THR A 287 -5.20 2.78 -7.63
C THR A 287 -6.30 2.63 -8.70
N PRO A 288 -5.99 2.12 -9.91
CA PRO A 288 -7.02 1.82 -10.90
C PRO A 288 -8.07 0.82 -10.39
N ASP A 289 -7.69 -0.08 -9.49
CA ASP A 289 -8.64 -1.04 -8.92
C ASP A 289 -9.59 -0.41 -7.90
N HIS A 290 -9.13 0.61 -7.15
CA HIS A 290 -10.04 1.47 -6.37
C HIS A 290 -11.04 2.15 -7.30
N VAL A 291 -10.59 2.75 -8.41
CA VAL A 291 -11.48 3.44 -9.35
C VAL A 291 -12.49 2.47 -9.96
N LYS A 292 -12.08 1.27 -10.39
CA LYS A 292 -13.04 0.24 -10.86
C LYS A 292 -14.07 -0.12 -9.79
N LYS A 293 -13.65 -0.23 -8.52
CA LYS A 293 -14.54 -0.54 -7.41
C LYS A 293 -15.54 0.60 -7.15
N LEU A 294 -15.08 1.85 -7.21
CA LEU A 294 -15.91 3.06 -7.13
C LEU A 294 -16.94 3.12 -8.25
N LEU A 295 -16.50 2.90 -9.49
CA LEU A 295 -17.34 2.95 -10.70
C LEU A 295 -18.37 1.79 -10.80
N ARG A 296 -18.26 0.78 -9.93
CA ARG A 296 -19.32 -0.23 -9.73
C ARG A 296 -20.37 0.22 -8.72
N ALA A 297 -20.02 1.14 -7.83
CA ALA A 297 -20.92 1.67 -6.81
C ALA A 297 -21.70 2.90 -7.31
N SER A 298 -21.09 3.71 -8.19
CA SER A 298 -21.69 4.91 -8.78
C SER A 298 -20.98 5.27 -10.09
N ASP A 299 -21.72 5.80 -11.05
CA ASP A 299 -21.19 6.42 -12.27
C ASP A 299 -20.56 7.80 -12.00
N LYS A 300 -20.90 8.44 -10.87
CA LYS A 300 -20.34 9.71 -10.42
C LYS A 300 -19.39 9.52 -9.24
N VAL A 301 -18.19 10.10 -9.35
CA VAL A 301 -17.14 10.09 -8.32
C VAL A 301 -16.58 11.49 -8.15
N VAL A 302 -16.48 11.96 -6.90
CA VAL A 302 -15.81 13.21 -6.54
C VAL A 302 -14.65 12.88 -5.60
N PHE A 303 -13.42 13.18 -6.03
CA PHE A 303 -12.26 13.15 -5.16
C PHE A 303 -12.17 14.48 -4.41
N SER A 304 -12.12 14.43 -3.08
CA SER A 304 -11.99 15.59 -2.19
C SER A 304 -10.70 15.44 -1.39
N PHE A 305 -9.65 16.09 -1.87
CA PHE A 305 -8.34 16.14 -1.22
C PHE A 305 -8.13 17.48 -0.51
N ASP A 306 -7.13 17.53 0.36
CA ASP A 306 -6.75 18.77 1.05
C ASP A 306 -6.35 19.86 0.04
N GLY A 307 -6.63 21.14 0.36
CA GLY A 307 -6.39 22.28 -0.54
C GLY A 307 -4.92 22.63 -0.79
N ASP A 308 -4.00 21.93 -0.15
CA ASP A 308 -2.56 22.20 -0.15
C ASP A 308 -1.82 21.57 -1.35
N ALA A 309 -0.50 21.68 -1.36
CA ALA A 309 0.34 21.09 -2.41
C ALA A 309 0.37 19.55 -2.36
N ALA A 310 0.21 18.95 -1.18
CA ALA A 310 0.19 17.50 -1.02
C ALA A 310 -1.11 16.90 -1.55
N GLY A 311 -2.25 17.52 -1.24
CA GLY A 311 -3.57 17.16 -1.75
C GLY A 311 -3.66 17.33 -3.27
N ARG A 312 -3.06 18.38 -3.85
CA ARG A 312 -2.93 18.49 -5.33
C ARG A 312 -2.12 17.36 -5.96
N ARG A 313 -0.99 16.95 -5.34
CA ARG A 313 -0.24 15.79 -5.81
C ARG A 313 -1.05 14.49 -5.70
N ALA A 314 -1.82 14.33 -4.62
CA ALA A 314 -2.72 13.18 -4.45
C ALA A 314 -3.82 13.18 -5.52
N ALA A 315 -4.41 14.34 -5.82
CA ALA A 315 -5.37 14.53 -6.90
C ALA A 315 -4.80 14.14 -8.26
N TRP A 316 -3.58 14.56 -8.57
CA TRP A 316 -2.92 14.19 -9.82
C TRP A 316 -2.71 12.66 -9.95
N ARG A 317 -2.25 12.00 -8.88
CA ARG A 317 -2.12 10.53 -8.86
C ARG A 317 -3.47 9.83 -9.04
N ALA A 318 -4.51 10.32 -8.35
CA ALA A 318 -5.86 9.79 -8.50
C ALA A 318 -6.39 9.98 -9.92
N LEU A 319 -6.11 11.12 -10.56
CA LEU A 319 -6.43 11.37 -11.96
C LEU A 319 -5.77 10.34 -12.86
N GLN A 320 -4.46 10.11 -12.71
CA GLN A 320 -3.73 9.11 -13.48
C GLN A 320 -4.33 7.69 -13.31
N ALA A 321 -4.74 7.33 -12.09
CA ALA A 321 -5.40 6.06 -11.83
C ALA A 321 -6.79 5.93 -12.50
N CYS A 322 -7.45 7.05 -12.81
CA CYS A 322 -8.74 7.07 -13.49
C CYS A 322 -8.62 6.89 -15.01
N LEU A 323 -7.54 7.36 -15.64
CA LEU A 323 -7.40 7.37 -17.10
C LEU A 323 -7.66 6.00 -17.76
N PRO A 324 -7.10 4.87 -17.26
CA PRO A 324 -7.27 3.56 -17.88
C PRO A 324 -8.68 2.96 -17.81
N VAL A 325 -9.58 3.58 -17.04
CA VAL A 325 -10.94 3.08 -16.79
C VAL A 325 -12.02 4.05 -17.25
N LEU A 326 -11.64 5.13 -17.94
CA LEU A 326 -12.56 6.09 -18.51
C LEU A 326 -13.46 5.48 -19.59
N ARG A 327 -14.71 5.95 -19.62
CA ARG A 327 -15.76 5.62 -20.57
C ARG A 327 -16.78 6.75 -20.63
N ASP A 328 -17.72 6.70 -21.56
CA ASP A 328 -18.60 7.84 -21.88
C ASP A 328 -19.72 8.10 -20.86
N ASP A 329 -20.05 7.11 -20.03
CA ASP A 329 -21.18 7.14 -19.09
C ASP A 329 -20.79 7.52 -17.65
N ILE A 330 -19.55 7.93 -17.40
CA ILE A 330 -19.06 8.24 -16.04
C ILE A 330 -18.67 9.72 -15.88
N ALA A 331 -18.81 10.22 -14.65
CA ALA A 331 -18.41 11.59 -14.29
C ALA A 331 -17.45 11.57 -13.10
N ILE A 332 -16.19 11.90 -13.36
CA ILE A 332 -15.15 12.02 -12.33
C ILE A 332 -14.79 13.48 -12.15
N ARG A 333 -14.80 13.95 -10.89
CA ARG A 333 -14.50 15.33 -10.52
C ARG A 333 -13.52 15.42 -9.35
N PHE A 334 -12.86 16.56 -9.23
CA PHE A 334 -11.89 16.89 -8.19
C PHE A 334 -12.35 18.16 -7.45
N LEU A 335 -12.64 18.00 -6.16
CA LEU A 335 -12.94 19.08 -5.25
C LEU A 335 -11.65 19.47 -4.51
N PHE A 336 -11.31 20.75 -4.61
CA PHE A 336 -10.21 21.36 -3.87
C PHE A 336 -10.81 22.33 -2.86
N LEU A 337 -10.64 22.03 -1.57
CA LEU A 337 -11.09 22.89 -0.48
C LEU A 337 -10.11 24.05 -0.25
N PRO A 338 -10.48 25.07 0.53
CA PRO A 338 -9.52 26.06 1.03
C PRO A 338 -8.34 25.38 1.75
N ALA A 339 -7.14 25.98 1.68
CA ALA A 339 -5.89 25.34 2.11
C ALA A 339 -5.86 24.98 3.61
N GLU A 340 -6.65 25.67 4.41
CA GLU A 340 -6.82 25.47 5.84
C GLU A 340 -7.77 24.32 6.21
N HIS A 341 -8.44 23.71 5.23
CA HIS A 341 -9.50 22.74 5.45
C HIS A 341 -9.26 21.38 4.78
N ASP A 342 -9.39 20.34 5.60
CA ASP A 342 -9.75 18.98 5.18
C ASP A 342 -11.29 18.85 5.08
N PRO A 343 -11.83 17.76 4.50
CA PRO A 343 -13.29 17.59 4.41
C PRO A 343 -14.00 17.61 5.76
N ASP A 344 -13.44 16.97 6.80
CA ASP A 344 -14.05 16.96 8.14
C ASP A 344 -14.16 18.37 8.75
N SER A 345 -13.07 19.13 8.74
CA SER A 345 -13.02 20.49 9.27
C SER A 345 -13.90 21.45 8.48
N TYR A 346 -13.93 21.34 7.14
CA TYR A 346 -14.81 22.17 6.31
C TYR A 346 -16.28 21.98 6.66
N VAL A 347 -16.75 20.73 6.73
CA VAL A 347 -18.16 20.46 7.03
C VAL A 347 -18.49 20.80 8.48
N ARG A 348 -17.55 20.66 9.42
CA ARG A 348 -17.75 21.10 10.81
C ARG A 348 -17.91 22.62 10.92
N GLU A 349 -17.21 23.39 10.10
CA GLU A 349 -17.25 24.85 10.15
C GLU A 349 -18.43 25.43 9.35
N PHE A 350 -18.61 25.00 8.09
CA PHE A 350 -19.58 25.59 7.16
C PHE A 350 -20.86 24.76 6.98
N GLY A 351 -20.89 23.52 7.48
CA GLY A 351 -22.04 22.63 7.37
C GLY A 351 -22.13 21.84 6.06
N ALA A 352 -23.07 20.89 6.04
CA ALA A 352 -23.23 19.96 4.92
C ALA A 352 -23.73 20.63 3.64
N GLU A 353 -24.60 21.64 3.72
CA GLU A 353 -25.10 22.34 2.53
C GLU A 353 -23.98 23.09 1.81
N ALA A 354 -23.14 23.83 2.54
CA ALA A 354 -21.99 24.53 1.97
C ALA A 354 -21.02 23.55 1.30
N PHE A 355 -20.80 22.38 1.88
CA PHE A 355 -19.98 21.34 1.27
C PHE A 355 -20.58 20.80 -0.05
N ARG A 356 -21.91 20.59 -0.10
CA ARG A 356 -22.59 20.20 -1.35
C ARG A 356 -22.50 21.29 -2.42
N GLU A 357 -22.57 22.56 -2.03
CA GLU A 357 -22.36 23.69 -2.94
C GLU A 357 -20.93 23.72 -3.51
N GLN A 358 -19.92 23.49 -2.67
CA GLN A 358 -18.53 23.34 -3.11
C GLN A 358 -18.36 22.15 -4.08
N MET A 359 -18.97 21.01 -3.76
CA MET A 359 -18.94 19.83 -4.63
C MET A 359 -19.56 20.10 -6.01
N ALA A 360 -20.58 20.95 -6.11
CA ALA A 360 -21.16 21.35 -7.39
C ALA A 360 -20.15 22.10 -8.28
N GLN A 361 -19.19 22.80 -7.66
CA GLN A 361 -18.11 23.54 -8.32
C GLN A 361 -16.85 22.70 -8.56
N ALA A 362 -16.83 21.42 -8.13
CA ALA A 362 -15.69 20.53 -8.32
C ALA A 362 -15.27 20.43 -9.80
N ALA A 363 -13.98 20.52 -10.05
CA ALA A 363 -13.41 20.53 -11.39
C ALA A 363 -13.62 19.18 -12.08
N ALA A 364 -14.08 19.19 -13.33
CA ALA A 364 -14.15 17.98 -14.14
C ALA A 364 -12.74 17.39 -14.36
N LEU A 365 -12.63 16.06 -14.45
CA LEU A 365 -11.36 15.38 -14.69
C LEU A 365 -10.63 15.92 -15.92
N SER A 366 -11.33 16.13 -17.04
CA SER A 366 -10.74 16.69 -18.27
C SER A 366 -10.16 18.08 -18.03
N ARG A 367 -10.89 18.94 -17.32
CA ARG A 367 -10.45 20.30 -17.03
C ARG A 367 -9.23 20.30 -16.12
N PHE A 368 -9.25 19.50 -15.06
CA PHE A 368 -8.12 19.37 -14.15
C PHE A 368 -6.88 18.81 -14.86
N LEU A 369 -7.02 17.77 -15.69
CA LEU A 369 -5.93 17.22 -16.51
C LEU A 369 -5.24 18.32 -17.33
N LEU A 370 -6.03 19.08 -18.08
CA LEU A 370 -5.53 20.06 -19.02
C LEU A 370 -4.95 21.30 -18.33
N ASP A 371 -5.58 21.77 -17.26
CA ASP A 371 -5.10 22.92 -16.49
C ASP A 371 -3.79 22.62 -15.78
N GLU A 372 -3.68 21.44 -15.19
CA GLU A 372 -2.47 21.02 -14.50
C GLU A 372 -1.30 20.91 -15.50
N LEU A 373 -1.51 20.27 -16.65
CA LEU A 373 -0.50 20.21 -17.72
C LEU A 373 -0.13 21.62 -18.20
N ALA A 374 -1.12 22.46 -18.50
CA ALA A 374 -0.87 23.83 -18.97
C ALA A 374 -0.07 24.65 -17.94
N SER A 375 -0.32 24.46 -16.64
CA SER A 375 0.33 25.23 -15.57
C SER A 375 1.83 24.92 -15.42
N ARG A 376 2.29 23.77 -15.89
CA ARG A 376 3.68 23.30 -15.79
C ARG A 376 4.58 23.82 -16.89
N HIS A 377 4.03 24.41 -17.96
CA HIS A 377 4.78 24.79 -19.17
C HIS A 377 4.45 26.21 -19.63
N ASN A 378 5.40 26.89 -20.27
CA ASN A 378 5.16 28.19 -20.90
C ASN A 378 4.50 28.01 -22.28
N LEU A 379 3.17 27.99 -22.34
CA LEU A 379 2.42 27.78 -23.59
C LEU A 379 2.56 28.94 -24.62
N GLY A 380 3.13 30.08 -24.21
CA GLY A 380 3.47 31.17 -25.13
C GLY A 380 4.60 30.79 -26.10
N GLU A 381 5.47 29.87 -25.71
CA GLU A 381 6.64 29.43 -26.47
C GLU A 381 6.39 28.11 -27.19
N ALA A 382 7.02 27.91 -28.34
CA ALA A 382 6.88 26.68 -29.12
C ALA A 382 7.44 25.48 -28.33
N GLU A 383 8.55 25.68 -27.64
CA GLU A 383 9.23 24.73 -26.76
C GLU A 383 8.32 24.31 -25.60
N GLY A 384 7.64 25.26 -24.95
CA GLY A 384 6.70 24.96 -23.87
C GLY A 384 5.46 24.18 -24.34
N ARG A 385 4.92 24.50 -25.53
CA ARG A 385 3.83 23.70 -26.12
C ARG A 385 4.27 22.29 -26.49
N ALA A 386 5.48 22.15 -27.05
CA ALA A 386 6.04 20.84 -27.38
C ALA A 386 6.30 19.99 -26.12
N SER A 387 6.83 20.59 -25.06
CA SER A 387 7.04 19.95 -23.75
C SER A 387 5.73 19.52 -23.10
N CYS A 388 4.71 20.38 -23.12
CA CYS A 388 3.37 20.06 -22.63
C CYS A 388 2.75 18.86 -23.38
N LEU A 389 2.85 18.85 -24.71
CA LEU A 389 2.40 17.72 -25.51
C LEU A 389 3.19 16.44 -25.22
N HIS A 390 4.50 16.54 -25.00
CA HIS A 390 5.35 15.41 -24.64
C HIS A 390 4.89 14.74 -23.34
N GLU A 391 4.58 15.53 -22.31
CA GLU A 391 4.05 15.04 -21.03
C GLU A 391 2.62 14.48 -21.16
N ALA A 392 1.78 15.08 -22.01
CA ALA A 392 0.40 14.66 -22.21
C ALA A 392 0.27 13.31 -22.95
N LYS A 393 1.18 13.02 -23.90
CA LYS A 393 1.15 11.80 -24.74
C LYS A 393 0.93 10.48 -23.96
N PRO A 394 1.74 10.13 -22.94
CA PRO A 394 1.53 8.90 -22.16
C PRO A 394 0.16 8.86 -21.46
N LEU A 395 -0.33 10.01 -20.98
CA LEU A 395 -1.61 10.11 -20.28
C LEU A 395 -2.77 9.85 -21.24
N LEU A 396 -2.77 10.53 -22.40
CA LEU A 396 -3.81 10.38 -23.43
C LEU A 396 -3.81 8.97 -24.04
N ALA A 397 -2.63 8.39 -24.25
CA ALA A 397 -2.49 7.03 -24.72
C ALA A 397 -3.06 5.99 -23.73
N GLY A 398 -3.05 6.31 -22.43
CA GLY A 398 -3.63 5.48 -21.38
C GLY A 398 -5.16 5.49 -21.34
N ILE A 399 -5.83 6.38 -22.07
CA ILE A 399 -7.30 6.48 -22.10
C ILE A 399 -7.86 5.48 -23.13
N PRO A 400 -8.84 4.63 -22.75
CA PRO A 400 -9.57 3.79 -23.71
C PRO A 400 -10.26 4.60 -24.80
N GLU A 401 -10.44 4.01 -25.99
CA GLU A 401 -11.19 4.64 -27.07
C GLU A 401 -12.66 4.88 -26.65
N CYS A 402 -13.04 6.14 -26.53
CA CYS A 402 -14.37 6.59 -26.13
C CYS A 402 -14.60 8.04 -26.59
N GLY A 403 -15.85 8.49 -26.63
CA GLY A 403 -16.19 9.86 -26.99
C GLY A 403 -15.53 10.91 -26.08
N LEU A 404 -15.38 10.62 -24.78
CA LEU A 404 -14.68 11.49 -23.83
C LEU A 404 -13.20 11.70 -24.22
N LYS A 405 -12.50 10.64 -24.61
CA LYS A 405 -11.11 10.72 -25.09
C LYS A 405 -10.99 11.70 -26.26
N THR A 406 -11.86 11.56 -27.26
CA THR A 406 -11.89 12.45 -28.43
C THR A 406 -12.09 13.91 -28.04
N GLN A 407 -12.93 14.21 -27.04
CA GLN A 407 -13.11 15.59 -26.57
C GLN A 407 -11.85 16.12 -25.87
N ILE A 408 -11.22 15.31 -25.01
CA ILE A 408 -9.98 15.67 -24.31
C ILE A 408 -8.86 15.94 -25.32
N GLU A 409 -8.66 15.07 -26.30
CA GLU A 409 -7.65 15.24 -27.35
C GLU A 409 -7.88 16.51 -28.16
N ARG A 410 -9.14 16.84 -28.47
CA ARG A 410 -9.50 18.06 -29.18
C ARG A 410 -9.22 19.32 -28.37
N GLU A 411 -9.50 19.30 -27.06
CA GLU A 411 -9.16 20.42 -26.17
C GLU A 411 -7.66 20.55 -26.00
N MET A 412 -6.94 19.44 -25.87
CA MET A 412 -5.48 19.43 -25.82
C MET A 412 -4.87 20.02 -27.10
N ALA A 413 -5.38 19.64 -28.28
CA ALA A 413 -4.91 20.17 -29.56
C ALA A 413 -5.03 21.69 -29.63
N ARG A 414 -6.17 22.24 -29.16
CA ARG A 414 -6.36 23.69 -29.06
C ARG A 414 -5.34 24.34 -28.11
N LEU A 415 -5.08 23.74 -26.95
CA LEU A 415 -4.14 24.26 -25.96
C LEU A 415 -2.71 24.37 -26.49
N VAL A 416 -2.26 23.38 -27.26
CA VAL A 416 -0.92 23.38 -27.88
C VAL A 416 -0.89 23.94 -29.31
N GLN A 417 -1.98 24.53 -29.78
CA GLN A 417 -2.11 25.15 -31.11
C GLN A 417 -1.85 24.19 -32.28
N LEU A 418 -2.30 22.94 -32.14
CA LEU A 418 -2.31 21.94 -33.20
C LEU A 418 -3.71 21.79 -33.79
N THR A 419 -3.76 21.40 -35.06
CA THR A 419 -4.98 20.87 -35.69
C THR A 419 -5.33 19.49 -35.11
N PRO A 420 -6.60 19.06 -35.17
CA PRO A 420 -6.99 17.70 -34.79
C PRO A 420 -6.20 16.62 -35.53
N GLU A 421 -5.87 16.86 -36.79
CA GLU A 421 -5.09 15.95 -37.65
C GLU A 421 -3.64 15.82 -37.15
N GLU A 422 -2.98 16.94 -36.84
CA GLU A 422 -1.62 16.94 -36.27
C GLU A 422 -1.57 16.26 -34.91
N MET A 423 -2.58 16.48 -34.05
CA MET A 423 -2.70 15.78 -32.75
C MET A 423 -2.82 14.27 -32.95
N THR A 424 -3.71 13.84 -33.84
CA THR A 424 -3.90 12.42 -34.16
C THR A 424 -2.59 11.80 -34.66
N GLN A 425 -1.88 12.49 -35.54
CA GLN A 425 -0.58 12.04 -36.06
C GLN A 425 0.47 11.94 -34.94
N ALA A 426 0.53 12.93 -34.05
CA ALA A 426 1.49 12.95 -32.94
C ALA A 426 1.26 11.81 -31.93
N LEU A 427 -0.01 11.48 -31.65
CA LEU A 427 -0.38 10.35 -30.79
C LEU A 427 -0.11 9.01 -31.47
N ALA A 428 -0.40 8.88 -32.77
CA ALA A 428 -0.10 7.67 -33.55
C ALA A 428 1.41 7.38 -33.60
N GLN A 429 2.24 8.41 -33.81
CA GLN A 429 3.70 8.30 -33.78
C GLN A 429 4.20 7.82 -32.41
N TYR A 430 3.65 8.38 -31.33
CA TYR A 430 3.97 7.95 -29.98
C TYR A 430 3.59 6.48 -29.73
N ALA A 431 2.39 6.06 -30.13
CA ALA A 431 1.95 4.67 -30.00
C ALA A 431 2.86 3.70 -30.78
N ALA A 432 3.24 4.04 -32.01
CA ALA A 432 4.17 3.25 -32.81
C ALA A 432 5.56 3.14 -32.15
N GLN A 433 6.06 4.23 -31.56
CA GLN A 433 7.32 4.23 -30.83
C GLN A 433 7.28 3.31 -29.60
N MET A 434 6.19 3.36 -28.83
CA MET A 434 6.02 2.49 -27.65
C MET A 434 5.91 1.01 -28.03
N GLN A 435 5.21 0.69 -29.12
CA GLN A 435 5.13 -0.68 -29.65
C GLN A 435 6.49 -1.19 -30.10
N ALA A 436 7.28 -0.37 -30.81
CA ALA A 436 8.63 -0.73 -31.22
C ALA A 436 9.55 -0.98 -30.01
N GLN A 437 9.47 -0.15 -28.97
CA GLN A 437 10.23 -0.34 -27.72
C GLN A 437 9.81 -1.62 -26.98
N ALA A 438 8.51 -1.92 -26.92
CA ALA A 438 8.01 -3.15 -26.30
C ALA A 438 8.47 -4.40 -27.08
N ALA A 439 8.40 -4.37 -28.40
CA ALA A 439 8.89 -5.45 -29.26
C ALA A 439 10.40 -5.67 -29.13
N ALA A 440 11.19 -4.59 -29.05
CA ALA A 440 12.63 -4.67 -28.82
C ALA A 440 12.96 -5.30 -27.45
N ARG A 441 12.22 -4.93 -26.39
CA ARG A 441 12.37 -5.56 -25.05
C ARG A 441 12.03 -7.05 -25.09
N GLN A 442 10.99 -7.45 -25.82
CA GLN A 442 10.64 -8.86 -25.99
C GLN A 442 11.69 -9.63 -26.79
N GLN A 443 12.21 -9.06 -27.88
CA GLN A 443 13.27 -9.69 -28.67
C GLN A 443 14.60 -9.79 -27.90
N ALA A 444 14.96 -8.79 -27.11
CA ALA A 444 16.13 -8.85 -26.21
C ALA A 444 15.95 -9.93 -25.13
N GLY A 445 14.75 -10.08 -24.57
CA GLY A 445 14.44 -11.15 -23.61
C GLY A 445 14.42 -12.56 -24.20
N VAL A 446 14.16 -12.71 -25.51
CA VAL A 446 14.18 -14.01 -26.22
C VAL A 446 15.60 -14.35 -26.73
N ALA A 447 16.40 -13.35 -27.12
CA ALA A 447 17.78 -13.56 -27.56
C ALA A 447 18.70 -14.00 -26.40
N ALA A 448 18.43 -13.59 -25.16
CA ALA A 448 19.12 -14.06 -23.96
C ALA A 448 18.81 -15.53 -23.60
N ALA A 449 17.73 -16.11 -24.16
CA ALA A 449 17.29 -17.49 -23.89
C ALA A 449 17.73 -18.50 -24.97
N ALA A 450 18.53 -18.11 -25.96
CA ALA A 450 19.06 -19.02 -26.97
C ALA A 450 20.38 -19.68 -26.49
N PRO A 451 20.52 -21.01 -26.53
CA PRO A 451 21.78 -21.67 -26.18
C PRO A 451 22.84 -21.33 -27.23
N ALA A 452 24.00 -20.86 -26.77
CA ALA A 452 25.15 -20.55 -27.63
C ALA A 452 25.57 -21.79 -28.45
N PRO A 453 25.94 -21.65 -29.74
CA PRO A 453 26.45 -22.77 -30.51
C PRO A 453 27.80 -23.22 -29.92
N ALA A 454 27.94 -24.53 -29.73
CA ALA A 454 29.12 -25.16 -29.12
C ALA A 454 30.39 -24.84 -29.94
N ALA A 455 31.37 -24.22 -29.28
CA ALA A 455 32.70 -24.03 -29.83
C ALA A 455 33.46 -25.36 -29.93
N PRO A 456 34.28 -25.58 -30.97
CA PRO A 456 35.08 -26.80 -31.11
C PRO A 456 36.26 -26.82 -30.11
N PRO A 457 36.77 -28.00 -29.74
CA PRO A 457 37.79 -28.12 -28.70
C PRO A 457 39.16 -27.64 -29.21
N ALA A 458 39.74 -26.65 -28.54
CA ALA A 458 41.11 -26.20 -28.78
C ALA A 458 42.11 -27.03 -27.97
N ALA A 459 43.13 -27.50 -28.67
CA ALA A 459 44.24 -28.30 -28.16
C ALA A 459 45.18 -27.50 -27.25
N ARG A 460 45.86 -28.22 -26.35
CA ARG A 460 46.96 -27.74 -25.51
C ARG A 460 48.13 -27.23 -26.37
N GLY A 461 48.69 -26.09 -25.99
CA GLY A 461 49.96 -25.58 -26.51
C GLY A 461 50.61 -24.64 -25.50
N GLU A 462 51.79 -25.04 -25.04
CA GLU A 462 52.69 -24.36 -24.12
C GLU A 462 53.37 -23.14 -24.77
N GLY A 463 53.78 -22.15 -23.96
CA GLY A 463 55.08 -21.47 -24.17
C GLY A 463 55.09 -19.99 -24.56
N ALA A 464 55.47 -19.18 -23.56
CA ALA A 464 56.54 -18.18 -23.59
C ALA A 464 56.29 -16.68 -23.93
N ALA A 465 56.78 -15.87 -22.97
CA ALA A 465 57.60 -14.65 -23.08
C ALA A 465 56.98 -13.27 -22.75
N SER A 466 57.74 -12.56 -21.92
CA SER A 466 57.51 -11.35 -21.13
C SER A 466 57.96 -10.03 -21.80
N ALA A 467 57.43 -8.89 -21.32
CA ALA A 467 58.11 -7.60 -20.99
C ALA A 467 57.01 -6.56 -20.65
N ASP A 468 56.91 -6.08 -19.41
CA ASP A 468 57.52 -4.87 -18.80
C ASP A 468 56.66 -3.59 -18.94
N GLU A 469 56.03 -3.16 -17.82
CA GLU A 469 56.04 -1.77 -17.32
C GLU A 469 55.24 -1.64 -15.99
N PRO A 470 55.78 -0.98 -14.94
CA PRO A 470 55.04 -0.68 -13.71
C PRO A 470 54.40 0.74 -13.73
N PRO A 471 53.26 0.95 -13.04
CA PRO A 471 52.57 2.25 -12.99
C PRO A 471 53.19 3.24 -11.97
N PRO A 472 52.95 4.56 -12.13
CA PRO A 472 53.66 5.60 -11.37
C PRO A 472 53.07 5.90 -9.99
N ASP A 473 54.00 6.29 -9.11
CA ASP A 473 53.88 6.73 -7.72
C ASP A 473 53.43 8.20 -7.62
N TRP A 474 52.51 8.52 -6.70
CA TRP A 474 52.00 9.87 -6.41
C TRP A 474 52.22 10.25 -4.93
N SER A 475 53.47 10.54 -4.56
CA SER A 475 53.81 11.18 -3.31
C SER A 475 53.64 12.71 -3.41
N TYR A 476 52.87 13.30 -2.49
CA TYR A 476 52.65 14.75 -2.39
C TYR A 476 53.18 15.25 -1.04
N GLU A 477 54.13 16.18 -1.08
CA GLU A 477 54.64 16.95 0.06
C GLU A 477 54.11 18.41 0.03
N PRO A 478 54.10 19.13 1.18
CA PRO A 478 53.24 20.28 1.43
C PRO A 478 53.92 21.64 1.20
N VAL A 479 53.13 22.72 1.11
CA VAL A 479 53.64 24.10 1.17
C VAL A 479 52.77 25.00 2.06
N SER A 480 53.45 25.84 2.84
CA SER A 480 52.98 26.71 3.93
C SER A 480 52.78 28.18 3.53
N ASP A 481 51.83 28.82 4.23
CA ASP A 481 51.75 30.19 4.80
C ASP A 481 52.09 31.48 4.01
N GLY A 482 51.18 32.45 4.12
CA GLY A 482 51.41 33.89 3.86
C GLY A 482 50.14 34.78 3.88
N ASP A 483 49.85 35.40 5.04
CA ASP A 483 48.82 36.42 5.42
C ASP A 483 49.20 37.86 4.92
N PRO A 484 48.54 39.04 5.25
CA PRO A 484 47.26 39.37 5.94
C PRO A 484 46.47 40.63 5.39
N ASP A 485 45.47 41.08 6.19
CA ASP A 485 44.83 42.42 6.33
C ASP A 485 43.46 42.69 5.64
N VAL A 486 42.42 43.38 6.18
CA VAL A 486 42.06 44.06 7.46
C VAL A 486 40.55 44.41 7.41
N TYR A 487 39.81 44.31 8.53
CA TYR A 487 38.97 45.38 9.17
C TYR A 487 38.09 44.82 10.31
N SER A 488 38.19 45.47 11.46
CA SER A 488 37.51 45.21 12.73
C SER A 488 36.49 46.31 13.08
N VAL A 489 35.70 46.05 14.11
CA VAL A 489 35.08 46.92 15.15
C VAL A 489 33.54 46.76 15.20
N GLY A 490 32.86 46.54 16.33
CA GLY A 490 33.27 46.66 17.75
C GLY A 490 32.26 46.06 18.73
N ALA A 491 32.62 46.10 20.02
CA ALA A 491 31.92 45.55 21.18
C ALA A 491 31.46 46.65 22.15
N MET A 492 30.41 46.39 22.95
CA MET A 492 30.13 46.88 24.32
C MET A 492 28.98 45.98 24.87
N GLY A 493 28.84 45.56 26.13
CA GLY A 493 29.58 45.74 27.39
C GLY A 493 28.78 45.08 28.55
N GLU A 494 29.52 44.62 29.57
CA GLU A 494 29.22 44.54 31.01
C GLU A 494 28.18 43.53 31.62
N ALA A 495 28.67 42.79 32.63
CA ALA A 495 27.96 42.04 33.69
C ALA A 495 28.01 42.87 35.02
N PRO A 496 27.38 42.54 36.18
CA PRO A 496 27.51 41.24 36.89
C PRO A 496 26.30 40.91 37.86
N PRO A 497 26.42 40.21 39.02
CA PRO A 497 25.80 38.90 39.25
C PRO A 497 24.90 38.82 40.52
N TRP A 498 24.25 37.68 40.78
CA TRP A 498 23.79 37.34 42.14
C TRP A 498 24.00 35.85 42.46
N GLN A 499 24.74 35.60 43.55
CA GLN A 499 24.95 34.33 44.26
C GLN A 499 23.81 34.08 45.26
N GLY A 500 23.64 32.83 45.72
CA GLY A 500 22.84 32.56 46.91
C GLY A 500 22.53 31.09 47.19
N ASP A 501 23.54 30.40 47.73
CA ASP A 501 23.48 29.37 48.79
C ASP A 501 22.80 28.01 48.60
N GLY A 502 23.60 26.99 48.96
CA GLY A 502 23.18 25.62 49.11
C GLY A 502 22.71 25.26 50.52
N ALA A 503 22.19 24.04 50.65
CA ALA A 503 22.19 23.30 51.90
C ALA A 503 22.21 21.80 51.60
N SER A 504 23.24 21.17 52.12
CA SER A 504 23.45 19.74 52.20
C SER A 504 22.41 19.06 53.11
N ARG A 505 22.11 17.78 52.85
CA ARG A 505 21.88 16.79 53.90
C ARG A 505 22.14 15.37 53.40
N GLN A 506 23.17 14.78 54.00
CA GLN A 506 23.50 13.37 53.98
C GLN A 506 22.44 12.55 54.75
N GLY A 507 22.28 11.30 54.34
CA GLY A 507 21.62 10.26 55.13
C GLY A 507 21.77 8.91 54.44
N GLY A 508 22.80 8.14 54.80
CA GLY A 508 22.97 6.75 54.37
C GLY A 508 22.54 5.76 55.44
N TRP A 509 22.15 4.54 55.03
CA TRP A 509 22.69 3.26 55.54
C TRP A 509 21.99 2.03 54.88
N LYS A 510 22.84 1.10 54.39
CA LYS A 510 22.86 -0.39 54.46
C LYS A 510 21.53 -1.16 54.48
N GLY A 511 21.34 -2.31 53.82
CA GLY A 511 22.22 -3.31 53.20
C GLY A 511 21.74 -4.74 53.54
N LYS A 512 22.02 -5.68 52.60
CA LYS A 512 22.04 -7.17 52.67
C LYS A 512 20.81 -8.00 52.28
N GLY A 513 21.08 -8.98 51.41
CA GLY A 513 20.29 -10.20 51.23
C GLY A 513 20.65 -11.03 49.99
N GLU A 514 21.88 -11.51 49.85
CA GLU A 514 22.27 -12.54 48.86
C GLU A 514 21.62 -13.91 49.16
N ARG A 515 21.28 -14.67 48.10
CA ARG A 515 21.34 -16.14 48.11
C ARG A 515 21.72 -16.67 46.72
N LYS A 516 22.91 -17.28 46.67
CA LYS A 516 23.45 -18.10 45.57
C LYS A 516 22.79 -19.49 45.53
N GLY A 517 22.71 -20.05 44.33
CA GLY A 517 22.51 -21.47 44.08
C GLY A 517 22.99 -21.83 42.67
N ASP A 518 24.25 -22.23 42.55
CA ASP A 518 24.85 -22.88 41.37
C ASP A 518 24.18 -24.24 41.12
N TRP A 519 24.06 -24.68 39.86
CA TRP A 519 24.23 -26.09 39.47
C TRP A 519 24.68 -26.19 38.00
N LYS A 520 25.79 -26.90 37.77
CA LYS A 520 26.47 -27.17 36.49
C LYS A 520 25.91 -28.44 35.84
N GLY A 521 25.93 -28.53 34.51
CA GLY A 521 25.82 -29.80 33.78
C GLY A 521 26.11 -29.67 32.28
N LYS A 522 27.26 -30.18 31.84
CA LYS A 522 27.80 -30.21 30.46
C LYS A 522 27.05 -31.20 29.55
N GLY A 523 27.09 -30.94 28.23
CA GLY A 523 26.86 -31.95 27.20
C GLY A 523 27.17 -31.44 25.78
N ASP A 524 28.41 -31.65 25.33
CA ASP A 524 28.85 -31.55 23.92
C ASP A 524 28.15 -32.61 23.05
N TRP A 525 27.66 -32.25 21.86
CA TRP A 525 27.44 -33.21 20.77
C TRP A 525 27.90 -32.65 19.41
N LYS A 526 28.98 -33.27 18.90
CA LYS A 526 29.49 -33.17 17.52
C LYS A 526 28.52 -33.85 16.55
N GLY A 527 28.40 -33.27 15.35
CA GLY A 527 27.51 -33.76 14.30
C GLY A 527 27.91 -35.09 13.65
N ARG A 528 26.92 -35.70 13.00
CA ARG A 528 27.06 -36.48 11.76
C ARG A 528 25.71 -36.51 11.05
N GLY A 529 25.73 -36.15 9.78
CA GLY A 529 24.56 -36.11 8.92
C GLY A 529 23.98 -37.49 8.62
N ARG A 530 22.70 -37.49 8.25
CA ARG A 530 22.10 -38.52 7.41
C ARG A 530 21.22 -37.84 6.38
N ARG A 531 21.64 -37.99 5.13
CA ARG A 531 20.80 -37.89 3.93
C ARG A 531 19.61 -38.82 4.13
N ASP A 532 18.41 -38.28 4.04
CA ASP A 532 17.24 -38.98 3.52
C ASP A 532 16.45 -37.98 2.68
N GLU A 533 16.61 -38.11 1.37
CA GLU A 533 15.79 -37.45 0.36
C GLU A 533 14.37 -38.03 0.41
N VAL A 534 13.39 -37.24 0.84
CA VAL A 534 12.03 -37.30 0.31
C VAL A 534 11.49 -35.87 0.29
N GLY A 535 11.24 -35.36 -0.91
CA GLY A 535 10.83 -33.98 -1.17
C GLY A 535 9.60 -33.54 -0.38
N GLY A 536 9.72 -32.38 0.25
CA GLY A 536 8.64 -31.62 0.86
C GLY A 536 9.04 -30.14 0.86
N TYR A 537 8.31 -29.33 0.08
CA TYR A 537 8.41 -27.88 0.11
C TYR A 537 8.01 -27.37 1.51
N GLU A 538 8.99 -27.00 2.33
CA GLU A 538 8.79 -26.42 3.66
C GLU A 538 9.26 -24.97 3.71
N GLY A 539 8.43 -24.12 4.31
CA GLY A 539 8.84 -22.90 5.02
C GLY A 539 9.34 -21.73 4.17
N ARG A 540 8.44 -20.81 3.77
CA ARG A 540 8.87 -19.42 3.55
C ARG A 540 9.36 -18.86 4.89
N ARG A 541 10.68 -18.78 5.09
CA ARG A 541 11.27 -17.87 6.08
C ARG A 541 10.77 -16.46 5.76
N VAL A 542 10.09 -15.81 6.70
CA VAL A 542 9.66 -14.43 6.54
C VAL A 542 10.91 -13.56 6.54
N MET A 543 11.20 -12.89 5.42
CA MET A 543 12.34 -12.00 5.32
C MET A 543 12.14 -10.78 6.24
N PRO A 544 13.13 -10.39 7.05
CA PRO A 544 13.11 -9.16 7.82
C PRO A 544 12.84 -7.92 6.95
N SER A 545 12.12 -6.94 7.51
CA SER A 545 11.66 -5.76 6.76
C SER A 545 12.81 -4.90 6.22
N LEU A 546 13.94 -4.86 6.93
CA LEU A 546 15.13 -4.11 6.51
C LEU A 546 15.86 -4.80 5.35
N ALA A 547 16.13 -6.11 5.46
CA ALA A 547 16.76 -6.91 4.40
C ALA A 547 15.96 -6.84 3.11
N ARG A 548 14.63 -6.99 3.20
CA ARG A 548 13.72 -6.85 2.05
C ARG A 548 13.75 -5.43 1.45
N ARG A 549 13.77 -4.40 2.29
CA ARG A 549 13.84 -3.00 1.83
C ARG A 549 15.15 -2.72 1.09
N LEU A 550 16.29 -3.15 1.64
CA LEU A 550 17.61 -2.99 1.02
C LEU A 550 17.73 -3.77 -0.30
N LEU A 551 17.21 -4.99 -0.36
CA LEU A 551 17.15 -5.76 -1.61
C LEU A 551 16.29 -5.04 -2.66
N CYS A 552 15.09 -4.58 -2.31
CA CYS A 552 14.25 -3.81 -3.23
C CYS A 552 14.96 -2.52 -3.71
N LEU A 553 15.65 -1.82 -2.81
CA LEU A 553 16.37 -0.60 -3.13
C LEU A 553 17.52 -0.85 -4.12
N LEU A 554 18.33 -1.89 -3.90
CA LEU A 554 19.41 -2.28 -4.82
C LEU A 554 18.91 -2.78 -6.18
N LEU A 555 17.76 -3.44 -6.21
CA LEU A 555 17.18 -3.93 -7.46
C LEU A 555 16.53 -2.82 -8.28
N ALA A 556 15.97 -1.79 -7.62
CA ALA A 556 15.46 -0.59 -8.27
C ALA A 556 16.58 0.36 -8.72
N HIS A 557 17.64 0.46 -7.91
CA HIS A 557 18.78 1.37 -8.10
C HIS A 557 20.10 0.60 -8.08
N PRO A 558 20.41 -0.18 -9.14
CA PRO A 558 21.63 -0.98 -9.23
C PRO A 558 22.92 -0.15 -9.20
N GLU A 559 22.86 1.13 -9.55
CA GLU A 559 23.97 2.10 -9.47
C GLU A 559 24.51 2.31 -8.05
N LEU A 560 23.72 2.02 -7.02
CA LEU A 560 24.18 2.10 -5.63
C LEU A 560 25.36 1.17 -5.36
N VAL A 561 25.42 0.04 -6.07
CA VAL A 561 26.50 -0.95 -5.96
C VAL A 561 27.83 -0.39 -6.44
N ASP A 562 27.81 0.58 -7.36
CA ASP A 562 29.03 1.16 -7.96
C ASP A 562 29.78 2.07 -6.98
N THR A 563 29.09 2.58 -5.95
CA THR A 563 29.67 3.44 -4.90
C THR A 563 30.15 2.66 -3.68
N MET A 564 30.00 1.33 -3.68
CA MET A 564 30.28 0.49 -2.51
C MET A 564 31.75 0.13 -2.34
N GLY A 565 32.32 0.53 -1.20
CA GLY A 565 33.64 0.08 -0.75
C GLY A 565 33.58 -0.99 0.34
N ASP A 566 34.74 -1.56 0.68
CA ASP A 566 34.90 -2.63 1.68
C ASP A 566 34.30 -2.30 3.06
N GLN A 567 34.34 -1.03 3.47
CA GLN A 567 33.78 -0.58 4.75
C GLN A 567 32.25 -0.73 4.83
N GLN A 568 31.52 -0.53 3.73
CA GLN A 568 30.06 -0.67 3.74
C GLN A 568 29.65 -2.14 3.72
N LEU A 569 30.41 -3.00 3.03
CA LEU A 569 30.23 -4.46 3.10
C LEU A 569 30.47 -5.00 4.51
N GLU A 570 31.47 -4.47 5.22
CA GLU A 570 31.73 -4.81 6.61
C GLU A 570 30.54 -4.41 7.51
N VAL A 571 29.94 -3.24 7.34
CA VAL A 571 28.74 -2.84 8.10
C VAL A 571 27.56 -3.80 7.85
N ILE A 572 27.37 -4.24 6.61
CA ILE A 572 26.32 -5.20 6.24
C ILE A 572 26.56 -6.58 6.87
N ASP A 573 27.83 -7.04 6.93
CA ASP A 573 28.21 -8.33 7.53
C ASP A 573 27.90 -8.39 9.03
N HIS A 574 27.91 -7.24 9.72
CA HIS A 574 27.57 -7.16 11.13
C HIS A 574 26.05 -7.01 11.40
N GLY A 575 25.25 -6.76 10.36
CA GLY A 575 23.81 -6.61 10.49
C GLY A 575 23.06 -7.95 10.57
N PRO A 576 22.07 -8.10 11.46
CA PRO A 576 21.32 -9.34 11.58
C PRO A 576 20.54 -9.63 10.28
N ASN A 577 20.63 -10.88 9.79
CA ASN A 577 19.85 -11.37 8.66
C ASN A 577 20.07 -10.65 7.31
N LEU A 578 21.24 -10.01 7.10
CA LEU A 578 21.57 -9.29 5.87
C LEU A 578 22.42 -10.08 4.85
N GLY A 579 22.68 -11.37 5.10
CA GLY A 579 23.50 -12.20 4.20
C GLY A 579 23.05 -12.17 2.74
N LEU A 580 21.73 -12.17 2.49
CA LEU A 580 21.17 -12.08 1.13
C LEU A 580 21.41 -10.72 0.45
N VAL A 581 21.48 -9.62 1.23
CA VAL A 581 21.80 -8.28 0.70
C VAL A 581 23.24 -8.27 0.23
N ARG A 582 24.16 -8.81 1.03
CA ARG A 582 25.57 -8.98 0.68
C ARG A 582 25.73 -9.86 -0.55
N ASP A 583 25.09 -11.02 -0.58
CA ASP A 583 25.17 -11.95 -1.71
C ASP A 583 24.69 -11.28 -3.01
N LEU A 584 23.65 -10.44 -2.94
CA LEU A 584 23.19 -9.65 -4.08
C LEU A 584 24.24 -8.63 -4.55
N ILE A 585 24.84 -7.89 -3.62
CA ILE A 585 25.88 -6.89 -3.93
C ILE A 585 27.08 -7.56 -4.59
N VAL A 586 27.58 -8.64 -3.99
CA VAL A 586 28.73 -9.41 -4.52
C VAL A 586 28.40 -9.98 -5.90
N LEU A 587 27.19 -10.52 -6.08
CA LEU A 587 26.75 -11.04 -7.37
C LEU A 587 26.69 -9.92 -8.42
N ALA A 588 26.15 -8.74 -8.08
CA ALA A 588 26.08 -7.59 -8.98
C ALA A 588 27.45 -7.02 -9.35
N GLN A 589 28.40 -7.00 -8.41
CA GLN A 589 29.79 -6.56 -8.66
C GLN A 589 30.55 -7.55 -9.53
N THR A 590 30.44 -8.85 -9.25
CA THR A 590 31.20 -9.89 -9.95
C THR A 590 30.65 -10.20 -11.34
N SER A 591 29.33 -10.17 -11.53
CA SER A 591 28.70 -10.44 -12.82
C SER A 591 28.55 -9.21 -13.71
N GLY A 592 28.66 -8.00 -13.14
CA GLY A 592 28.31 -6.75 -13.82
C GLY A 592 26.81 -6.61 -14.12
N ALA A 593 25.96 -7.51 -13.61
CA ALA A 593 24.52 -7.44 -13.83
C ALA A 593 23.91 -6.20 -13.17
N ARG A 594 22.99 -5.53 -13.89
CA ARG A 594 22.33 -4.28 -13.46
C ARG A 594 20.81 -4.35 -13.54
N HIS A 595 20.23 -5.53 -13.70
CA HIS A 595 18.78 -5.72 -13.61
C HIS A 595 18.44 -7.11 -13.10
N VAL A 596 17.24 -7.26 -12.51
CA VAL A 596 16.76 -8.52 -11.90
C VAL A 596 16.92 -9.72 -12.82
N GLY A 597 16.64 -9.56 -14.12
CA GLY A 597 16.79 -10.64 -15.11
C GLY A 597 18.22 -11.19 -15.20
N ALA A 598 19.22 -10.31 -15.36
CA ALA A 598 20.62 -10.68 -15.46
C ALA A 598 21.17 -11.19 -14.12
N LEU A 599 20.70 -10.63 -13.00
CA LEU A 599 21.05 -11.12 -11.67
C LEU A 599 20.52 -12.54 -11.43
N MET A 600 19.32 -12.87 -11.93
CA MET A 600 18.77 -14.22 -11.86
C MET A 600 19.52 -15.21 -12.76
N GLU A 601 20.02 -14.78 -13.92
CA GLU A 601 20.84 -15.61 -14.79
C GLU A 601 22.24 -15.85 -14.21
N ALA A 602 22.79 -14.87 -13.48
CA ALA A 602 24.07 -14.99 -12.80
C ALA A 602 23.99 -15.75 -11.47
N ALA A 603 22.83 -15.76 -10.80
CA ALA A 603 22.62 -16.46 -9.54
C ALA A 603 22.51 -17.98 -9.73
N ASP A 604 23.06 -18.74 -8.78
CA ASP A 604 22.87 -20.20 -8.73
C ASP A 604 21.38 -20.53 -8.53
N PRO A 605 20.75 -21.32 -9.43
CA PRO A 605 19.32 -21.68 -9.35
C PRO A 605 18.88 -22.33 -8.03
N ASP A 606 19.81 -22.98 -7.31
CA ASP A 606 19.55 -23.64 -6.03
C ASP A 606 19.85 -22.73 -4.82
N SER A 607 20.27 -21.48 -5.04
CA SER A 607 20.57 -20.53 -3.96
C SER A 607 19.32 -19.86 -3.36
N ASP A 608 19.38 -19.55 -2.07
CA ASP A 608 18.35 -18.76 -1.38
C ASP A 608 18.14 -17.39 -2.04
N LEU A 609 19.21 -16.79 -2.58
CA LEU A 609 19.17 -15.52 -3.31
C LEU A 609 18.32 -15.64 -4.60
N TYR A 610 18.48 -16.72 -5.37
CA TYR A 610 17.68 -16.95 -6.57
C TYR A 610 16.18 -17.08 -6.27
N VAL A 611 15.82 -17.80 -5.20
CA VAL A 611 14.43 -17.94 -4.74
C VAL A 611 13.83 -16.58 -4.37
N VAL A 612 14.61 -15.73 -3.69
CA VAL A 612 14.20 -14.38 -3.28
C VAL A 612 14.06 -13.44 -4.48
N LEU A 613 15.01 -13.43 -5.40
CA LEU A 613 14.96 -12.63 -6.63
C LEU A 613 13.73 -12.97 -7.48
N LYS A 614 13.40 -14.26 -7.59
CA LYS A 614 12.19 -14.74 -8.29
C LYS A 614 10.91 -14.23 -7.65
N GLY A 615 10.88 -14.12 -6.31
CA GLY A 615 9.75 -13.55 -5.56
C GLY A 615 9.62 -12.03 -5.71
N LEU A 616 10.74 -11.31 -5.57
CA LEU A 616 10.78 -9.84 -5.63
C LEU A 616 10.49 -9.29 -7.03
N ARG A 617 10.79 -10.03 -8.10
CA ARG A 617 10.42 -9.66 -9.48
C ARG A 617 8.93 -9.38 -9.66
N ALA A 618 8.08 -10.09 -8.92
CA ALA A 618 6.63 -9.87 -8.97
C ALA A 618 6.19 -8.61 -8.20
N ASP A 619 6.95 -8.21 -7.19
CA ASP A 619 6.66 -7.07 -6.30
C ASP A 619 7.21 -5.74 -6.85
N MET A 620 8.32 -5.77 -7.62
CA MET A 620 8.94 -4.58 -8.22
C MET A 620 8.08 -3.89 -9.29
N MET A 621 7.13 -4.60 -9.91
CA MET A 621 6.20 -3.98 -10.86
C MET A 621 5.19 -3.01 -10.20
N ALA A 622 5.26 -2.85 -8.88
CA ALA A 622 4.33 -2.05 -8.07
C ALA A 622 5.02 -0.98 -7.20
N GLN A 623 6.34 -0.75 -7.31
CA GLN A 623 7.06 0.26 -6.51
C GLN A 623 7.25 1.59 -7.27
N GLU A 624 7.08 2.71 -6.57
CA GLU A 624 7.42 4.08 -7.02
C GLU A 624 8.95 4.31 -6.93
N ASP A 625 9.51 5.08 -7.86
CA ASP A 625 10.89 5.59 -7.75
C ASP A 625 11.03 6.49 -6.51
N LEU A 626 12.00 6.17 -5.65
CA LEU A 626 12.34 7.00 -4.49
C LEU A 626 13.10 8.24 -4.98
N PRO A 627 12.80 9.46 -4.48
CA PRO A 627 13.44 10.68 -4.96
C PRO A 627 14.94 10.77 -4.64
N GLU A 628 15.43 10.11 -3.58
CA GLU A 628 16.85 10.11 -3.17
C GLU A 628 17.32 8.72 -2.66
N PRO A 629 17.63 7.77 -3.56
CA PRO A 629 17.97 6.39 -3.19
C PRO A 629 19.29 6.26 -2.42
N GLN A 630 20.27 7.14 -2.69
CA GLN A 630 21.56 7.15 -1.98
C GLN A 630 21.38 7.54 -0.50
N THR A 631 20.59 8.58 -0.22
CA THR A 631 20.30 9.04 1.15
C THR A 631 19.63 7.93 1.98
N GLU A 632 18.65 7.24 1.38
CA GLU A 632 17.95 6.11 2.00
C GLU A 632 18.89 4.92 2.28
N TRP A 633 19.82 4.65 1.35
CA TRP A 633 20.84 3.62 1.53
C TRP A 633 21.78 3.95 2.69
N ASP A 634 22.31 5.18 2.71
CA ASP A 634 23.25 5.64 3.73
C ASP A 634 22.61 5.68 5.13
N ASP A 635 21.35 6.08 5.24
CA ASP A 635 20.60 6.07 6.50
C ASP A 635 20.34 4.66 7.02
N ALA A 636 20.06 3.71 6.11
CA ALA A 636 19.89 2.31 6.49
C ALA A 636 21.21 1.71 7.01
N LEU A 637 22.33 1.97 6.35
CA LEU A 637 23.66 1.53 6.82
C LEU A 637 24.03 2.17 8.16
N ARG A 638 23.79 3.47 8.33
CA ARG A 638 24.02 4.19 9.59
C ARG A 638 23.22 3.58 10.73
N ARG A 639 21.96 3.19 10.46
CA ARG A 639 21.10 2.53 11.46
C ARG A 639 21.62 1.16 11.86
N ILE A 640 22.08 0.35 10.89
CA ILE A 640 22.71 -0.94 11.16
C ILE A 640 23.94 -0.74 12.05
N GLU A 641 24.82 0.21 11.71
CA GLU A 641 26.02 0.49 12.51
C GLU A 641 25.67 0.93 13.94
N VAL A 642 24.68 1.81 14.11
CA VAL A 642 24.20 2.25 15.42
C VAL A 642 23.67 1.07 16.26
N ASP A 643 22.90 0.17 15.65
CA ASP A 643 22.32 -0.97 16.35
C ASP A 643 23.41 -2.00 16.73
N THR A 644 24.40 -2.25 15.87
CA THR A 644 25.57 -3.08 16.16
C THR A 644 26.39 -2.50 17.32
N LEU A 645 26.69 -1.20 17.30
CA LEU A 645 27.43 -0.54 18.38
C LEU A 645 26.69 -0.64 19.72
N ARG A 646 25.37 -0.49 19.72
CA ARG A 646 24.54 -0.66 20.93
C ARG A 646 24.55 -2.09 21.44
N ALA A 647 24.47 -3.08 20.57
CA ALA A 647 24.54 -4.50 20.93
C ALA A 647 25.90 -4.84 21.55
N ASP A 648 27.00 -4.35 20.96
CA ASP A 648 28.35 -4.56 21.48
C ASP A 648 28.58 -3.91 22.85
N MET A 649 28.09 -2.68 23.02
CA MET A 649 28.10 -2.00 24.32
C MET A 649 27.28 -2.75 25.37
N ALA A 650 26.11 -3.26 25.01
CA ALA A 650 25.26 -4.04 25.91
C ALA A 650 25.93 -5.36 26.32
N ARG A 651 26.60 -6.04 25.37
CA ARG A 651 27.39 -7.24 25.63
C ARG A 651 28.54 -6.97 26.60
N LEU A 652 29.37 -5.96 26.33
CA LEU A 652 30.49 -5.57 27.21
C LEU A 652 30.00 -5.17 28.62
N ALA A 653 28.85 -4.50 28.70
CA ALA A 653 28.24 -4.18 29.99
C ALA A 653 27.77 -5.44 30.75
N SER A 654 27.24 -6.44 30.03
CA SER A 654 26.79 -7.71 30.62
C SER A 654 27.92 -8.64 31.07
N GLU A 655 29.06 -8.62 30.37
CA GLU A 655 30.28 -9.38 30.70
C GLU A 655 31.05 -8.78 31.90
N GLY A 656 30.71 -7.54 32.27
CA GLY A 656 31.33 -6.80 33.37
C GLY A 656 32.57 -6.04 32.91
N LEU A 657 32.54 -4.71 33.05
CA LEU A 657 33.64 -3.79 32.70
C LEU A 657 34.78 -3.83 33.75
N GLY A 658 35.22 -5.03 34.11
CA GLY A 658 36.19 -5.30 35.17
C GLY A 658 37.63 -4.99 34.77
N THR A 659 37.97 -5.15 33.49
CA THR A 659 39.32 -4.93 32.94
C THR A 659 39.47 -3.52 32.35
N GLU A 660 40.70 -3.03 32.30
CA GLU A 660 41.02 -1.71 31.76
C GLU A 660 40.78 -1.66 30.24
N GLU A 661 41.06 -2.76 29.55
CA GLU A 661 40.80 -2.94 28.12
C GLU A 661 39.30 -2.90 27.79
N ALA A 662 38.45 -3.52 28.62
CA ALA A 662 36.99 -3.50 28.41
C ALA A 662 36.39 -2.10 28.61
N ARG A 663 36.89 -1.35 29.60
CA ARG A 663 36.47 0.05 29.82
C ARG A 663 36.89 0.96 28.69
N LYS A 664 38.12 0.80 28.19
CA LYS A 664 38.65 1.55 27.05
C LYS A 664 37.80 1.28 25.80
N ARG A 665 37.55 0.01 25.47
CA ARG A 665 36.72 -0.39 24.33
C ARG A 665 35.28 0.12 24.44
N TYR A 666 34.67 0.07 25.64
CA TYR A 666 33.34 0.62 25.86
C TYR A 666 33.29 2.15 25.67
N SER A 667 34.33 2.87 26.11
CA SER A 667 34.46 4.32 25.90
C SER A 667 34.60 4.68 24.42
N GLU A 668 35.42 3.94 23.68
CA GLU A 668 35.62 4.11 22.23
C GLU A 668 34.31 3.88 21.45
N LEU A 669 33.58 2.80 21.74
CA LEU A 669 32.28 2.52 21.13
C LEU A 669 31.24 3.61 21.45
N ARG A 670 31.23 4.10 22.70
CA ARG A 670 30.34 5.20 23.12
C ARG A 670 30.65 6.51 22.40
N GLN A 671 31.92 6.83 22.19
CA GLN A 671 32.34 8.02 21.46
C GLN A 671 31.93 7.93 19.98
N ARG A 672 32.13 6.77 19.34
CA ARG A 672 31.69 6.52 17.95
C ARG A 672 30.16 6.61 17.80
N LEU A 673 29.40 6.04 18.73
CA LEU A 673 27.94 6.16 18.76
C LEU A 673 27.49 7.62 18.89
N THR A 674 28.19 8.42 19.69
CA THR A 674 27.87 9.84 19.88
C THR A 674 28.04 10.60 18.57
N VAL A 675 29.18 10.41 17.87
CA VAL A 675 29.47 11.03 16.56
C VAL A 675 28.40 10.69 15.52
N LEU A 676 28.04 9.40 15.41
CA LEU A 676 27.03 8.91 14.48
C LEU A 676 25.62 9.42 14.80
N SER A 677 25.31 9.71 16.07
CA SER A 677 24.02 10.23 16.51
C SER A 677 23.86 11.76 16.39
N THR A 678 24.97 12.51 16.39
CA THR A 678 24.97 13.98 16.24
C THR A 678 24.98 14.47 14.79
N ALA A 679 25.41 13.62 13.85
CA ALA A 679 25.19 13.84 12.42
C ALA A 679 23.71 13.55 12.11
N GLY A 680 22.86 14.59 12.19
CA GLY A 680 21.41 14.46 12.29
C GLY A 680 20.72 13.59 11.24
N LEU A 681 19.72 12.84 11.69
CA LEU A 681 18.64 12.27 10.87
C LEU A 681 17.89 13.44 10.21
N ARG A 682 18.00 13.57 8.88
CA ARG A 682 17.19 14.51 8.08
C ARG A 682 16.01 13.78 7.45
#